data_AF-A0A520E2Y4-F1
#
_entry.id   AF-A0A520E2Y4-F1
#
_cell.length_a   1.000
_cell.length_b   1.000
_cell.length_c   1.000
_cell.angle_alpha   90.00
_cell.angle_beta   90.00
_cell.angle_gamma   90.00
#
_symmetry.space_group_name_H-M   'P 1'
#
loop_
_entity.id
_entity.type
_entity.pdbx_description
1 polymer ?
#
loop_
_entity_poly.entity_id
_entity_poly.type
_entity_poly.pdbx_seq_one_letter_code
_entity_poly.pdbx_strand_id
1 'polypeptide(L)'
;MFHKVLIANRGEIAVRLVRALRDLGIGSVAVHARDDAAALHVRLADTAVALGATGPAAYLDIVALVAIARAQGCDAVHPGYGFLSERADFAKACADAGLVFIGPTVAQLALFGDKARAREFATQCGVPVMPGSAGAVTLAEAQAFFAEQHAQGAGVMVKAIGGGGGRGMRTVLSAGELAEAHTRCMSEAKAAFGVDGVYVERLMRHARHIEVQVLGDGSAVASLGERECTLQRRFQKLVEIAPSPSLPEDLRVQVTQAALRMAQTVGYQGLGTFEFLVDTASTTLPWVFIEANPRLQVEHTVTEAVTGLDLVQLQIATAAGASLASLGIEADRTAAQRGFAIQWRINAETLDADGQARPSGGTLERFDLPSGPGVRVDTHGHAGLAPSPHHDTLLAKLIVHSASPNFQDAVRRSTRALAECGIDGMATNLSLLRAIAARPEFAMQAVHTRFVEDHLAELLAEAVRIEGEAKKIAAPVAVASAAINAPAGDAGALTVRSPMPAKLVQFDVAVGDVRPAGAQLGVLEAMKMEHLLHAPFAGRVVALRAAPGDYLVEGQALVQFEAVDATAVEATALAEHDLDAIRPDLQKVIDRHAPTLDVNRAAAVAKRHKQGGRTARANIADLCDLAADPGNFIEYGALAVAAQTRRRSIDDLIANTPADGMITGIGSVNAAQFGPEKSRCAVLAYDYTVLAGTQGLRNHQKTDRMLGIAHQLKLPVVLFAEGGGGRPGDTDMPIVAGLNNHTFSQFAALSGKVPVVGIVHGRCFAGNAALLGCADVIIATKASNIGMSGPAMIEGGGLGTFAPEQIGPSPVQSRNGVIDILVDDEAAAVAAAKQYLSYFQGATSDWHCADPRALRHVVPENRLRVYDVRAALRGIADTGSVLELRAGFGAGIVTALARIEGKAIGVIANNPHHLGGAIDVEAADKAARFMQLCNAHGLPMVSLCDTPGFMVGPEIEAQAQVRHVCRMFMVASHLRVPFFAVVLRKGYGLGAQAMTAGGFDAPVFTVAWPTGEFGAMGLEGAVRLGYRKELAEAPAGAARDALFQQLVAQQYANGEAIHMAQTLEIDAVIDPADTRGWLVRGLASATQMTAPVSSYVDTW
;
A
#
# COMPACT_ATOMS: atom_id res chain seq x y z
N MET A 1 35.76 -15.79 24.56
CA MET A 1 35.78 -16.44 23.23
C MET A 1 34.70 -17.52 23.25
N PHE A 2 33.94 -17.69 22.17
CA PHE A 2 32.80 -18.62 22.14
C PHE A 2 33.25 -20.09 22.06
N HIS A 3 32.44 -21.01 22.60
CA HIS A 3 32.67 -22.45 22.49
C HIS A 3 31.99 -23.03 21.25
N LYS A 4 30.78 -22.57 20.92
CA LYS A 4 30.01 -23.08 19.78
C LYS A 4 29.16 -21.99 19.12
N VAL A 5 29.13 -21.96 17.79
CA VAL A 5 28.43 -20.94 17.00
C VAL A 5 27.52 -21.60 15.97
N LEU A 6 26.26 -21.13 15.91
CA LEU A 6 25.33 -21.48 14.84
C LEU A 6 25.58 -20.59 13.62
N ILE A 7 25.72 -21.19 12.45
CA ILE A 7 25.80 -20.50 11.17
C ILE A 7 24.40 -20.44 10.57
N ALA A 8 23.76 -19.28 10.66
CA ALA A 8 22.43 -19.03 10.10
C ALA A 8 22.51 -18.64 8.62
N ASN A 9 23.21 -19.44 7.82
CA ASN A 9 23.40 -19.20 6.38
C ASN A 9 23.78 -20.50 5.64
N ARG A 10 23.98 -20.41 4.32
CA ARG A 10 24.35 -21.52 3.42
C ARG A 10 25.42 -21.11 2.41
N GLY A 11 25.78 -22.05 1.54
CA GLY A 11 26.62 -21.77 0.39
C GLY A 11 28.05 -21.35 0.74
N GLU A 12 28.65 -20.48 -0.06
CA GLU A 12 30.06 -20.11 0.08
C GLU A 12 30.34 -19.46 1.44
N ILE A 13 29.50 -18.53 1.88
CA ILE A 13 29.71 -17.87 3.17
C ILE A 13 29.65 -18.85 4.32
N ALA A 14 28.74 -19.82 4.31
CA ALA A 14 28.71 -20.82 5.37
C ALA A 14 30.01 -21.63 5.39
N VAL A 15 30.58 -21.98 4.23
CA VAL A 15 31.91 -22.63 4.15
C VAL A 15 33.00 -21.73 4.74
N ARG A 16 33.01 -20.43 4.40
CA ARG A 16 33.96 -19.43 4.91
C ARG A 16 33.88 -19.29 6.43
N LEU A 17 32.67 -19.28 6.99
CA LEU A 17 32.43 -19.19 8.43
C LEU A 17 32.85 -20.47 9.16
N VAL A 18 32.52 -21.66 8.62
CA VAL A 18 32.99 -22.95 9.18
C VAL A 18 34.52 -22.99 9.27
N ARG A 19 35.22 -22.55 8.21
CA ARG A 19 36.69 -22.51 8.21
C ARG A 19 37.25 -21.58 9.28
N ALA A 20 36.70 -20.36 9.41
CA ALA A 20 37.14 -19.41 10.42
C ALA A 20 36.92 -19.92 11.86
N LEU A 21 35.75 -20.52 12.12
CA LEU A 21 35.43 -21.10 13.42
C LEU A 21 36.38 -22.25 13.75
N ARG A 22 36.68 -23.10 12.78
CA ARG A 22 37.64 -24.20 12.95
C ARG A 22 39.05 -23.71 13.27
N ASP A 23 39.54 -22.68 12.58
CA ASP A 23 40.86 -22.09 12.85
C ASP A 23 40.94 -21.46 14.24
N LEU A 24 39.82 -20.93 14.75
CA LEU A 24 39.69 -20.43 16.12
C LEU A 24 39.46 -21.53 17.17
N GLY A 25 39.28 -22.79 16.76
CA GLY A 25 38.94 -23.89 17.66
C GLY A 25 37.52 -23.81 18.26
N ILE A 26 36.60 -23.15 17.57
CA ILE A 26 35.18 -22.98 17.95
C ILE A 26 34.33 -24.03 17.23
N GLY A 27 33.43 -24.69 17.95
CA GLY A 27 32.48 -25.64 17.36
C GLY A 27 31.50 -24.96 16.41
N SER A 28 31.25 -25.57 15.26
CA SER A 28 30.36 -25.05 14.21
C SER A 28 29.07 -25.86 14.10
N VAL A 29 27.92 -25.16 14.09
CA VAL A 29 26.61 -25.75 13.81
C VAL A 29 26.05 -25.17 12.52
N ALA A 30 26.03 -25.94 11.44
CA ALA A 30 25.39 -25.58 10.19
C ALA A 30 23.90 -25.94 10.21
N VAL A 31 23.08 -25.14 9.52
CA VAL A 31 21.71 -25.49 9.18
C VAL A 31 21.59 -25.70 7.67
N HIS A 32 20.64 -26.53 7.25
CA HIS A 32 20.41 -26.75 5.83
C HIS A 32 18.95 -27.00 5.47
N ALA A 33 18.48 -26.41 4.38
CA ALA A 33 17.24 -26.79 3.74
C ALA A 33 17.35 -28.20 3.13
N ARG A 34 16.21 -28.78 2.70
CA ARG A 34 16.20 -30.12 2.07
C ARG A 34 17.03 -30.17 0.79
N ASP A 35 16.99 -29.11 -0.02
CA ASP A 35 17.74 -28.96 -1.27
C ASP A 35 19.23 -28.60 -1.07
N ASP A 36 19.64 -28.29 0.15
CA ASP A 36 21.03 -28.02 0.53
C ASP A 36 21.67 -29.17 1.32
N ALA A 37 21.01 -30.33 1.43
CA ALA A 37 21.51 -31.46 2.21
C ALA A 37 22.88 -31.98 1.74
N ALA A 38 23.19 -31.84 0.45
CA ALA A 38 24.49 -32.22 -0.13
C ALA A 38 25.51 -31.06 -0.19
N ALA A 39 25.17 -29.87 0.30
CA ALA A 39 26.01 -28.69 0.19
C ALA A 39 27.32 -28.83 0.99
N LEU A 40 28.36 -28.13 0.53
CA LEU A 40 29.69 -28.26 1.10
C LEU A 40 29.75 -27.83 2.57
N HIS A 41 29.03 -26.79 2.99
CA HIS A 41 29.05 -26.33 4.38
C HIS A 41 28.47 -27.35 5.36
N VAL A 42 27.49 -28.15 4.93
CA VAL A 42 26.89 -29.24 5.72
C VAL A 42 27.92 -30.31 6.05
N ARG A 43 28.73 -30.69 5.07
CA ARG A 43 29.79 -31.69 5.25
C ARG A 43 30.99 -31.17 6.05
N LEU A 44 31.24 -29.86 6.01
CA LEU A 44 32.39 -29.27 6.68
C LEU A 44 32.12 -28.93 8.15
N ALA A 45 30.88 -28.62 8.54
CA ALA A 45 30.56 -28.24 9.92
C ALA A 45 30.64 -29.42 10.90
N ASP A 46 30.88 -29.14 12.18
CA ASP A 46 30.99 -30.18 13.22
C ASP A 46 29.62 -30.77 13.58
N THR A 47 28.56 -30.00 13.39
CA THR A 47 27.17 -30.44 13.53
C THR A 47 26.33 -29.82 12.41
N ALA A 48 25.44 -30.60 11.82
CA ALA A 48 24.49 -30.13 10.82
C ALA A 48 23.06 -30.46 11.24
N VAL A 49 22.16 -29.48 11.14
CA VAL A 49 20.74 -29.63 11.49
C VAL A 49 19.86 -29.31 10.28
N ALA A 50 19.02 -30.26 9.92
CA ALA A 50 18.08 -30.10 8.82
C ALA A 50 16.94 -29.14 9.20
N LEU A 51 16.62 -28.21 8.32
CA LEU A 51 15.45 -27.36 8.35
C LEU A 51 14.31 -28.08 7.63
N GLY A 52 13.09 -27.98 8.16
CA GLY A 52 11.92 -28.71 7.64
C GLY A 52 11.44 -28.31 6.25
N ALA A 53 12.04 -27.28 5.65
CA ALA A 53 11.62 -26.64 4.39
C ALA A 53 12.71 -26.71 3.30
N THR A 54 12.33 -26.35 2.07
CA THR A 54 13.18 -26.29 0.88
C THR A 54 13.36 -24.82 0.45
N GLY A 55 14.52 -24.47 -0.09
CA GLY A 55 14.80 -23.15 -0.67
C GLY A 55 15.03 -22.03 0.36
N PRO A 56 15.14 -20.77 -0.09
CA PRO A 56 15.56 -19.63 0.74
C PRO A 56 14.72 -19.41 2.00
N ALA A 57 13.42 -19.70 1.97
CA ALA A 57 12.52 -19.48 3.09
C ALA A 57 12.92 -20.27 4.36
N ALA A 58 13.58 -21.42 4.20
CA ALA A 58 14.07 -22.22 5.32
C ALA A 58 15.02 -21.42 6.23
N TYR A 59 15.85 -20.56 5.66
CA TYR A 59 16.86 -19.77 6.36
C TYR A 59 16.33 -18.45 6.94
N LEU A 60 15.02 -18.16 6.75
CA LEU A 60 14.36 -16.95 7.26
C LEU A 60 13.55 -17.20 8.53
N ASP A 61 13.47 -18.44 9.01
CA ASP A 61 12.71 -18.80 10.21
C ASP A 61 13.52 -18.51 11.49
N ILE A 62 13.36 -17.29 12.01
CA ILE A 62 13.99 -16.81 13.25
C ILE A 62 13.73 -17.76 14.42
N VAL A 63 12.49 -18.24 14.56
CA VAL A 63 12.09 -19.06 15.72
C VAL A 63 12.80 -20.41 15.66
N ALA A 64 12.82 -21.05 14.49
CA ALA A 64 13.52 -22.31 14.30
C ALA A 64 15.03 -22.17 14.53
N LEU A 65 15.66 -21.13 13.98
CA LEU A 65 17.11 -20.92 14.13
C LEU A 65 17.54 -20.68 15.58
N VAL A 66 16.78 -19.86 16.32
CA VAL A 66 17.02 -19.64 17.76
C VAL A 66 16.80 -20.92 18.56
N ALA A 67 15.74 -21.69 18.26
CA ALA A 67 15.48 -22.96 18.93
C ALA A 67 16.61 -23.98 18.69
N ILE A 68 17.10 -24.09 17.46
CA ILE A 68 18.23 -24.95 17.11
C ILE A 68 19.50 -24.51 17.83
N ALA A 69 19.82 -23.21 17.82
CA ALA A 69 21.00 -22.68 18.50
C ALA A 69 21.00 -23.03 20.00
N ARG A 70 19.86 -22.87 20.67
CA ARG A 70 19.69 -23.26 22.08
C ARG A 70 19.80 -24.77 22.29
N ALA A 71 19.13 -25.57 21.47
CA ALA A 71 19.16 -27.03 21.58
C ALA A 71 20.56 -27.61 21.36
N GLN A 72 21.38 -26.96 20.53
CA GLN A 72 22.75 -27.36 20.23
C GLN A 72 23.79 -26.75 21.18
N GLY A 73 23.37 -25.95 22.16
CA GLY A 73 24.25 -25.29 23.13
C GLY A 73 25.20 -24.29 22.48
N CYS A 74 24.73 -23.52 21.50
CA CYS A 74 25.52 -22.44 20.90
C CYS A 74 25.57 -21.23 21.84
N ASP A 75 26.69 -20.52 21.86
CA ASP A 75 26.85 -19.24 22.57
C ASP A 75 26.44 -18.06 21.69
N ALA A 76 26.59 -18.22 20.37
CA ALA A 76 26.40 -17.15 19.41
C ALA A 76 25.85 -17.65 18.07
N VAL A 77 25.32 -16.72 17.28
CA VAL A 77 24.79 -16.95 15.94
C VAL A 77 25.49 -16.03 14.94
N HIS A 78 26.07 -16.61 13.90
CA HIS A 78 26.66 -15.87 12.79
C HIS A 78 25.71 -15.90 11.59
N PRO A 79 25.15 -14.75 11.17
CA PRO A 79 24.18 -14.70 10.08
C PRO A 79 24.84 -14.59 8.70
N GLY A 80 26.13 -14.28 8.61
CA GLY A 80 26.84 -14.12 7.33
C GLY A 80 26.35 -12.88 6.58
N TYR A 81 25.96 -13.05 5.31
CA TYR A 81 25.36 -12.01 4.47
C TYR A 81 24.06 -12.49 3.82
N GLY A 82 23.14 -11.58 3.50
CA GLY A 82 21.79 -11.95 3.06
C GLY A 82 20.94 -12.57 4.19
N PHE A 83 19.78 -13.13 3.85
CA PHE A 83 18.83 -13.70 4.81
C PHE A 83 18.53 -12.77 6.00
N LEU A 84 18.92 -13.16 7.21
CA LEU A 84 18.63 -12.45 8.45
C LEU A 84 19.80 -11.57 8.95
N SER A 85 20.87 -11.40 8.15
CA SER A 85 22.08 -10.66 8.56
C SER A 85 21.88 -9.17 8.85
N GLU A 86 20.82 -8.56 8.32
CA GLU A 86 20.48 -7.15 8.53
C GLU A 86 19.22 -6.98 9.41
N ARG A 87 18.69 -8.08 9.97
CA ARG A 87 17.40 -8.11 10.66
C ARG A 87 17.53 -7.82 12.15
N ALA A 88 17.13 -6.60 12.55
CA ALA A 88 17.15 -6.16 13.95
C ALA A 88 16.29 -7.05 14.87
N ASP A 89 15.18 -7.58 14.38
CA ASP A 89 14.31 -8.52 15.12
C ASP A 89 14.96 -9.89 15.33
N PHE A 90 15.82 -10.35 14.42
CA PHE A 90 16.61 -11.56 14.63
C PHE A 90 17.69 -11.36 15.70
N ALA A 91 18.45 -10.26 15.61
CA ALA A 91 19.44 -9.92 16.63
C ALA A 91 18.80 -9.76 18.02
N LYS A 92 17.60 -9.17 18.09
CA LYS A 92 16.81 -9.08 19.31
C LYS A 92 16.39 -10.46 19.83
N ALA A 93 15.89 -11.34 18.95
CA ALA A 93 15.52 -12.70 19.34
C ALA A 93 16.70 -13.53 19.86
N CYS A 94 17.91 -13.34 19.29
CA CYS A 94 19.14 -13.92 19.83
C CYS A 94 19.41 -13.40 21.25
N ALA A 95 19.37 -12.08 21.46
CA ALA A 95 19.62 -11.48 22.77
C ALA A 95 18.61 -11.94 23.82
N ASP A 96 17.31 -11.96 23.48
CA ASP A 96 16.23 -12.44 24.37
C ASP A 96 16.38 -13.94 24.71
N ALA A 97 17.09 -14.71 23.86
CA ALA A 97 17.42 -16.11 24.08
C ALA A 97 18.76 -16.36 24.79
N GLY A 98 19.49 -15.31 25.16
CA GLY A 98 20.82 -15.39 25.75
C GLY A 98 21.94 -15.76 24.76
N LEU A 99 21.70 -15.60 23.46
CA LEU A 99 22.68 -15.84 22.39
C LEU A 99 23.30 -14.53 21.93
N VAL A 100 24.59 -14.52 21.65
CA VAL A 100 25.25 -13.36 21.01
C VAL A 100 25.01 -13.36 19.51
N PHE A 101 24.46 -12.28 18.98
CA PHE A 101 24.42 -12.05 17.53
C PHE A 101 25.78 -11.54 17.05
N ILE A 102 26.43 -12.26 16.13
CA ILE A 102 27.75 -11.86 15.61
C ILE A 102 27.56 -10.82 14.51
N GLY A 103 27.42 -9.55 14.92
CA GLY A 103 27.22 -8.39 14.07
C GLY A 103 26.94 -7.12 14.90
N PRO A 104 26.44 -6.05 14.27
CA PRO A 104 26.09 -4.81 14.96
C PRO A 104 24.94 -4.96 15.95
N THR A 105 24.78 -3.97 16.83
CA THR A 105 23.72 -3.98 17.84
C THR A 105 22.33 -3.84 17.20
N VAL A 106 21.27 -4.24 17.92
CA VAL A 106 19.86 -4.12 17.46
C VAL A 106 19.54 -2.68 17.01
N ALA A 107 20.02 -1.68 17.76
CA ALA A 107 19.79 -0.27 17.43
C ALA A 107 20.54 0.15 16.16
N GLN A 108 21.78 -0.33 15.97
CA GLN A 108 22.58 -0.05 14.77
C GLN A 108 21.99 -0.74 13.53
N LEU A 109 21.51 -1.99 13.66
CA LEU A 109 20.79 -2.69 12.60
C LEU A 109 19.49 -1.96 12.22
N ALA A 110 18.73 -1.46 13.20
CA ALA A 110 17.52 -0.69 12.93
C ALA A 110 17.79 0.69 12.29
N LEU A 111 18.94 1.31 12.59
CA LEU A 111 19.36 2.58 12.00
C LEU A 111 19.82 2.40 10.55
N PHE A 112 20.78 1.51 10.32
CA PHE A 112 21.38 1.32 9.00
C PHE A 112 20.58 0.41 8.07
N GLY A 113 19.67 -0.41 8.61
CA GLY A 113 18.70 -1.19 7.83
C GLY A 113 17.57 -0.37 7.22
N ASP A 114 17.43 0.90 7.60
CA ASP A 114 16.50 1.86 7.00
C ASP A 114 17.28 2.93 6.24
N LYS A 115 17.16 2.91 4.91
CA LYS A 115 17.91 3.82 4.01
C LYS A 115 17.59 5.29 4.24
N ALA A 116 16.35 5.63 4.59
CA ALA A 116 15.98 7.02 4.84
C ALA A 116 16.64 7.52 6.13
N ARG A 117 16.56 6.72 7.19
CA ARG A 117 17.19 7.04 8.48
C ARG A 117 18.71 7.08 8.38
N ALA A 118 19.32 6.18 7.62
CA ALA A 118 20.76 6.17 7.38
C ALA A 118 21.24 7.45 6.66
N ARG A 119 20.47 7.96 5.68
CA ARG A 119 20.80 9.20 4.96
C ARG A 119 20.57 10.46 5.79
N GLU A 120 19.49 10.48 6.57
CA GLU A 120 19.25 11.56 7.54
C GLU A 120 20.40 11.62 8.55
N PHE A 121 20.81 10.47 9.08
CA PHE A 121 21.95 10.35 9.97
C PHE A 121 23.27 10.79 9.30
N ALA A 122 23.51 10.41 8.05
CA ALA A 122 24.67 10.89 7.29
C ALA A 122 24.70 12.43 7.20
N THR A 123 23.54 13.04 6.94
CA THR A 123 23.40 14.51 6.89
C THR A 123 23.71 15.14 8.25
N GLN A 124 23.22 14.56 9.35
CA GLN A 124 23.53 15.00 10.72
C GLN A 124 25.03 14.92 11.04
N CYS A 125 25.73 13.91 10.50
CA CYS A 125 27.19 13.76 10.61
C CYS A 125 27.98 14.66 9.64
N GLY A 126 27.32 15.54 8.87
CA GLY A 126 27.95 16.41 7.89
C GLY A 126 28.51 15.65 6.68
N VAL A 127 27.94 14.48 6.35
CA VAL A 127 28.32 13.66 5.20
C VAL A 127 27.38 13.97 4.02
N PRO A 128 27.90 14.34 2.84
CA PRO A 128 27.09 14.62 1.66
C PRO A 128 26.24 13.42 1.24
N VAL A 129 24.98 13.66 0.91
CA VAL A 129 24.04 12.67 0.35
C VAL A 129 23.57 13.13 -1.03
N MET A 130 23.11 12.19 -1.87
CA MET A 130 22.59 12.55 -3.19
C MET A 130 21.39 13.49 -3.07
N PRO A 131 21.36 14.64 -3.80
CA PRO A 131 20.18 15.49 -3.88
C PRO A 131 18.99 14.69 -4.41
N GLY A 132 17.86 14.77 -3.73
CA GLY A 132 16.66 14.02 -4.09
C GLY A 132 15.47 14.44 -3.24
N SER A 133 14.31 13.88 -3.55
CA SER A 133 13.09 14.15 -2.80
C SER A 133 13.13 13.52 -1.41
N ALA A 134 12.56 14.21 -0.42
CA ALA A 134 12.51 13.74 0.98
C ALA A 134 11.54 12.55 1.19
N GLY A 135 10.77 12.17 0.17
CA GLY A 135 9.80 11.09 0.22
C GLY A 135 9.19 10.80 -1.16
N ALA A 136 8.01 10.17 -1.16
CA ALA A 136 7.26 9.88 -2.37
C ALA A 136 6.93 11.16 -3.14
N VAL A 137 7.10 11.13 -4.46
CA VAL A 137 6.76 12.24 -5.35
C VAL A 137 5.70 11.84 -6.37
N THR A 138 4.81 12.78 -6.64
CA THR A 138 3.92 12.75 -7.80
C THR A 138 4.72 12.89 -9.10
N LEU A 139 4.11 12.54 -10.23
CA LEU A 139 4.74 12.72 -11.53
C LEU A 139 5.09 14.19 -11.81
N ALA A 140 4.24 15.14 -11.40
CA ALA A 140 4.48 16.56 -11.58
C ALA A 140 5.70 17.05 -10.77
N GLU A 141 5.84 16.60 -9.52
CA GLU A 141 7.01 16.90 -8.69
C GLU A 141 8.29 16.26 -9.26
N ALA A 142 8.19 15.03 -9.77
CA ALA A 142 9.30 14.37 -10.47
C ALA A 142 9.72 15.14 -11.73
N GLN A 143 8.76 15.68 -12.50
CA GLN A 143 9.01 16.50 -13.69
C GLN A 143 9.67 17.84 -13.34
N ALA A 144 9.21 18.50 -12.27
CA ALA A 144 9.83 19.72 -11.77
C ALA A 144 11.28 19.48 -11.32
N PHE A 145 11.52 18.41 -10.55
CA PHE A 145 12.85 18.02 -10.11
C PHE A 145 13.76 17.67 -11.31
N PHE A 146 13.24 16.92 -12.30
CA PHE A 146 13.98 16.64 -13.54
C PHE A 146 14.39 17.91 -14.27
N ALA A 147 13.48 18.88 -14.43
CA ALA A 147 13.78 20.14 -15.11
C ALA A 147 14.91 20.91 -14.39
N GLU A 148 14.90 20.94 -13.06
CA GLU A 148 15.96 21.56 -12.25
C GLU A 148 17.31 20.85 -12.44
N GLN A 149 17.35 19.52 -12.33
CA GLN A 149 18.60 18.77 -12.48
C GLN A 149 19.13 18.83 -13.92
N HIS A 150 18.24 18.80 -14.91
CA HIS A 150 18.60 18.87 -16.33
C HIS A 150 19.18 20.23 -16.70
N ALA A 151 18.71 21.33 -16.10
CA ALA A 151 19.31 22.66 -16.26
C ALA A 151 20.78 22.70 -15.78
N GLN A 152 21.16 21.80 -14.86
CA GLN A 152 22.52 21.61 -14.37
C GLN A 152 23.27 20.46 -15.09
N GLY A 153 22.76 19.99 -16.22
CA GLY A 153 23.37 18.96 -17.05
C GLY A 153 23.26 17.53 -16.52
N ALA A 154 22.37 17.25 -15.55
CA ALA A 154 22.18 15.93 -14.96
C ALA A 154 20.79 15.35 -15.24
N GLY A 155 20.71 14.03 -15.38
CA GLY A 155 19.45 13.29 -15.38
C GLY A 155 18.94 13.02 -13.96
N VAL A 156 17.91 12.18 -13.85
CA VAL A 156 17.38 11.71 -12.56
C VAL A 156 17.31 10.18 -12.51
N MET A 157 17.41 9.63 -11.31
CA MET A 157 17.12 8.24 -11.00
C MET A 157 15.78 8.18 -10.28
N VAL A 158 14.81 7.51 -10.88
CA VAL A 158 13.53 7.18 -10.22
C VAL A 158 13.73 5.90 -9.43
N LYS A 159 13.36 5.88 -8.14
CA LYS A 159 13.56 4.74 -7.26
C LYS A 159 12.28 4.40 -6.49
N ALA A 160 11.94 3.12 -6.44
CA ALA A 160 10.86 2.59 -5.60
C ALA A 160 11.13 2.84 -4.11
N ILE A 161 10.10 3.26 -3.36
CA ILE A 161 10.17 3.33 -1.91
C ILE A 161 10.24 1.90 -1.35
N GLY A 162 11.20 1.64 -0.45
CA GLY A 162 11.45 0.31 0.10
C GLY A 162 12.29 -0.61 -0.81
N GLY A 163 12.75 -0.13 -1.98
CA GLY A 163 13.58 -0.91 -2.89
C GLY A 163 15.04 -1.10 -2.43
N GLY A 164 15.51 -2.35 -2.44
CA GLY A 164 16.90 -2.74 -2.18
C GLY A 164 17.50 -3.54 -3.35
N GLY A 165 18.84 -3.52 -3.49
CA GLY A 165 19.56 -4.40 -4.42
C GLY A 165 19.26 -4.24 -5.91
N GLY A 166 19.08 -3.01 -6.40
CA GLY A 166 18.96 -2.77 -7.84
C GLY A 166 17.53 -2.80 -8.42
N ARG A 167 16.56 -3.35 -7.69
CA ARG A 167 15.19 -3.57 -8.17
C ARG A 167 14.33 -2.32 -7.97
N GLY A 168 13.50 -1.98 -8.97
CA GLY A 168 12.61 -0.82 -8.89
C GLY A 168 13.29 0.54 -9.13
N MET A 169 14.46 0.57 -9.79
CA MET A 169 15.15 1.81 -10.14
C MET A 169 15.21 2.00 -11.65
N ARG A 170 15.06 3.24 -12.14
CA ARG A 170 15.15 3.59 -13.57
C ARG A 170 15.86 4.92 -13.77
N THR A 171 16.83 4.91 -14.67
CA THR A 171 17.53 6.11 -15.11
C THR A 171 16.68 6.85 -16.14
N VAL A 172 16.57 8.17 -15.99
CA VAL A 172 15.85 9.05 -16.91
C VAL A 172 16.80 10.15 -17.36
N LEU A 173 17.06 10.21 -18.67
CA LEU A 173 17.95 11.21 -19.27
C LEU A 173 17.19 12.27 -20.08
N SER A 174 15.97 11.96 -20.51
CA SER A 174 15.11 12.87 -21.25
C SER A 174 13.72 13.01 -20.62
N ALA A 175 13.07 14.16 -20.78
CA ALA A 175 11.76 14.43 -20.18
C ALA A 175 10.67 13.45 -20.64
N GLY A 176 10.77 12.95 -21.88
CA GLY A 176 9.80 12.00 -22.46
C GLY A 176 9.82 10.62 -21.81
N GLU A 177 10.94 10.22 -21.21
CA GLU A 177 11.10 8.92 -20.53
C GLU A 177 10.50 8.91 -19.11
N LEU A 178 10.31 10.09 -18.51
CA LEU A 178 10.03 10.21 -17.07
C LEU A 178 8.67 9.64 -16.65
N ALA A 179 7.62 9.87 -17.45
CA ALA A 179 6.27 9.39 -17.13
C ALA A 179 6.18 7.86 -17.15
N GLU A 180 6.85 7.24 -18.12
CA GLU A 180 6.93 5.79 -18.23
C GLU A 180 7.81 5.20 -17.11
N ALA A 181 8.97 5.79 -16.85
CA ALA A 181 9.86 5.36 -15.77
C ALA A 181 9.16 5.46 -14.40
N HIS A 182 8.43 6.54 -14.13
CA HIS A 182 7.63 6.74 -12.92
C HIS A 182 6.55 5.65 -12.77
N THR A 183 5.76 5.42 -13.82
CA THR A 183 4.68 4.41 -13.82
C THR A 183 5.22 2.99 -13.63
N ARG A 184 6.29 2.62 -14.35
CA ARG A 184 6.92 1.31 -14.23
C ARG A 184 7.56 1.11 -12.86
N CYS A 185 8.29 2.10 -12.33
CA CYS A 185 8.86 2.03 -10.98
C CYS A 185 7.78 1.94 -9.90
N MET A 186 6.65 2.65 -10.03
CA MET A 186 5.53 2.51 -9.10
C MET A 186 4.89 1.12 -9.17
N SER A 187 4.69 0.58 -10.38
CA SER A 187 4.15 -0.76 -10.58
C SER A 187 5.07 -1.83 -9.97
N GLU A 188 6.38 -1.71 -10.18
CA GLU A 188 7.39 -2.58 -9.56
C GLU A 188 7.44 -2.40 -8.03
N ALA A 189 7.34 -1.17 -7.51
CA ALA A 189 7.29 -0.90 -6.07
C ALA A 189 6.10 -1.61 -5.41
N LYS A 190 4.92 -1.49 -6.04
CA LYS A 190 3.68 -2.12 -5.60
C LYS A 190 3.75 -3.65 -5.65
N ALA A 191 4.26 -4.21 -6.74
CA ALA A 191 4.33 -5.65 -6.94
C ALA A 191 5.39 -6.32 -6.05
N ALA A 192 6.53 -5.66 -5.80
CA ALA A 192 7.66 -6.25 -5.09
C ALA A 192 7.69 -5.93 -3.59
N PHE A 193 7.21 -4.76 -3.17
CA PHE A 193 7.36 -4.27 -1.79
C PHE A 193 6.04 -3.92 -1.10
N GLY A 194 4.91 -3.94 -1.82
CA GLY A 194 3.60 -3.64 -1.24
C GLY A 194 3.44 -2.20 -0.75
N VAL A 195 4.37 -1.30 -1.13
CA VAL A 195 4.37 0.12 -0.81
C VAL A 195 4.13 0.91 -2.11
N ASP A 196 3.14 1.79 -2.10
CA ASP A 196 2.84 2.70 -3.22
C ASP A 196 3.68 3.98 -3.07
N GLY A 197 4.66 4.17 -3.95
CA GLY A 197 5.40 5.43 -4.08
C GLY A 197 6.81 5.28 -4.64
N VAL A 198 7.27 6.32 -5.34
CA VAL A 198 8.64 6.45 -5.85
C VAL A 198 9.22 7.77 -5.39
N TYR A 199 10.53 7.81 -5.18
CA TYR A 199 11.28 9.04 -4.94
C TYR A 199 12.27 9.26 -6.09
N VAL A 200 12.73 10.50 -6.26
CA VAL A 200 13.66 10.86 -7.34
C VAL A 200 14.96 11.41 -6.74
N GLU A 201 16.07 11.04 -7.36
CA GLU A 201 17.40 11.55 -7.02
C GLU A 201 18.11 12.05 -8.26
N ARG A 202 19.05 12.99 -8.08
CA ARG A 202 19.98 13.38 -9.12
C ARG A 202 20.78 12.15 -9.58
N LEU A 203 20.91 11.98 -10.89
CA LEU A 203 21.73 10.92 -11.46
C LEU A 203 23.20 11.34 -11.51
N MET A 204 24.09 10.53 -10.93
CA MET A 204 25.54 10.64 -11.14
C MET A 204 25.95 9.67 -12.26
N ARG A 205 26.14 10.21 -13.47
CA ARG A 205 26.26 9.41 -14.71
C ARG A 205 27.52 8.56 -14.78
N HIS A 206 28.66 9.14 -14.38
CA HIS A 206 29.97 8.48 -14.40
C HIS A 206 30.41 8.08 -12.99
N ALA A 207 29.46 7.65 -12.16
CA ALA A 207 29.76 7.28 -10.79
C ALA A 207 30.65 6.04 -10.72
N ARG A 208 31.65 6.11 -9.84
CA ARG A 208 32.38 4.98 -9.27
C ARG A 208 31.73 4.59 -7.95
N HIS A 209 31.63 3.31 -7.69
CA HIS A 209 31.06 2.80 -6.44
C HIS A 209 32.22 2.45 -5.51
N ILE A 210 32.42 3.26 -4.46
CA ILE A 210 33.49 3.11 -3.48
C ILE A 210 32.92 2.72 -2.13
N GLU A 211 33.58 1.80 -1.45
CA GLU A 211 33.13 1.27 -0.17
C GLU A 211 34.24 1.32 0.86
N VAL A 212 33.94 1.73 2.07
CA VAL A 212 34.89 1.71 3.18
C VAL A 212 34.55 0.57 4.12
N GLN A 213 35.49 -0.36 4.32
CA GLN A 213 35.35 -1.41 5.33
C GLN A 213 35.63 -0.81 6.71
N VAL A 214 34.66 -0.88 7.61
CA VAL A 214 34.78 -0.44 9.00
C VAL A 214 34.72 -1.64 9.94
N LEU A 215 35.52 -1.60 11.00
CA LEU A 215 35.44 -2.48 12.15
C LEU A 215 35.30 -1.62 13.41
N GLY A 216 34.37 -1.97 14.29
CA GLY A 216 34.21 -1.31 15.59
C GLY A 216 34.05 -2.30 16.73
N ASP A 217 34.50 -1.92 17.93
CA ASP A 217 34.35 -2.70 19.16
C ASP A 217 33.28 -2.11 20.11
N GLY A 218 32.51 -1.13 19.63
CA GLY A 218 31.53 -0.37 20.41
C GLY A 218 32.10 0.86 21.12
N SER A 219 33.42 0.94 21.32
CA SER A 219 34.10 2.08 21.94
C SER A 219 35.00 2.84 20.96
N ALA A 220 35.63 2.12 20.05
CA ALA A 220 36.52 2.62 19.01
C ALA A 220 36.17 1.99 17.65
N VAL A 221 36.55 2.68 16.58
CA VAL A 221 36.38 2.21 15.20
C VAL A 221 37.67 2.38 14.41
N ALA A 222 37.85 1.55 13.39
CA ALA A 222 38.96 1.64 12.45
C ALA A 222 38.48 1.34 11.03
N SER A 223 39.20 1.87 10.04
CA SER A 223 39.00 1.51 8.63
C SER A 223 39.94 0.37 8.29
N LEU A 224 39.45 -0.64 7.57
CA LEU A 224 40.28 -1.71 7.02
C LEU A 224 40.63 -1.45 5.55
N GLY A 225 40.36 -0.24 5.07
CA GLY A 225 40.60 0.19 3.70
C GLY A 225 39.36 0.20 2.83
N GLU A 226 39.51 0.76 1.63
CA GLU A 226 38.44 0.89 0.65
C GLU A 226 38.42 -0.20 -0.42
N ARG A 227 37.25 -0.37 -1.04
CA ARG A 227 37.02 -1.20 -2.21
C ARG A 227 36.35 -0.39 -3.31
N GLU A 228 36.64 -0.76 -4.55
CA GLU A 228 35.96 -0.27 -5.74
C GLU A 228 35.08 -1.38 -6.32
N CYS A 229 33.77 -1.18 -6.23
CA CYS A 229 32.72 -2.08 -6.69
C CYS A 229 31.98 -1.52 -7.92
N THR A 230 32.72 -0.73 -8.73
CA THR A 230 32.19 0.02 -9.87
C THR A 230 31.65 -0.89 -10.99
N LEU A 231 32.28 -2.05 -11.23
CA LEU A 231 31.86 -2.96 -12.29
C LEU A 231 30.70 -3.85 -11.86
N GLN A 232 29.51 -3.44 -12.29
CA GLN A 232 28.24 -4.09 -11.99
C GLN A 232 27.40 -4.24 -13.27
N ARG A 233 26.50 -5.23 -13.27
CA ARG A 233 25.45 -5.41 -14.29
C ARG A 233 24.11 -5.23 -13.62
N ARG A 234 23.35 -4.19 -13.99
CA ARG A 234 22.03 -3.87 -13.42
C ARG A 234 22.07 -3.90 -11.88
N PHE A 235 23.10 -3.24 -11.32
CA PHE A 235 23.38 -3.14 -9.89
C PHE A 235 23.82 -4.44 -9.19
N GLN A 236 24.09 -5.52 -9.94
CA GLN A 236 24.77 -6.71 -9.41
C GLN A 236 26.27 -6.59 -9.62
N LYS A 237 27.04 -6.60 -8.52
CA LYS A 237 28.51 -6.50 -8.54
C LYS A 237 29.11 -7.74 -9.22
N LEU A 238 30.06 -7.54 -10.13
CA LEU A 238 30.75 -8.60 -10.86
C LEU A 238 32.25 -8.66 -10.54
N VAL A 239 32.85 -7.49 -10.34
CA VAL A 239 34.29 -7.32 -10.12
C VAL A 239 34.52 -6.28 -9.02
N GLU A 240 35.33 -6.64 -8.04
CA GLU A 240 35.68 -5.79 -6.90
C GLU A 240 37.19 -5.66 -6.77
N ILE A 241 37.65 -4.46 -6.45
CA ILE A 241 39.08 -4.15 -6.39
C ILE A 241 39.41 -3.51 -5.03
N ALA A 242 40.51 -3.91 -4.41
CA ALA A 242 41.03 -3.24 -3.21
C ALA A 242 42.55 -3.05 -3.31
N PRO A 243 43.10 -1.89 -2.89
CA PRO A 243 42.41 -0.60 -2.81
C PRO A 243 41.93 -0.12 -4.19
N SER A 244 41.17 0.98 -4.25
CA SER A 244 40.80 1.57 -5.54
C SER A 244 42.05 2.07 -6.28
N PRO A 245 42.31 1.64 -7.52
CA PRO A 245 43.46 2.08 -8.30
C PRO A 245 43.30 3.50 -8.87
N SER A 246 42.06 4.02 -8.92
CA SER A 246 41.72 5.29 -9.58
C SER A 246 41.17 6.36 -8.65
N LEU A 247 40.98 6.07 -7.36
CA LEU A 247 40.53 7.05 -6.38
C LEU A 247 41.69 7.99 -5.98
N PRO A 248 41.58 9.31 -6.21
CA PRO A 248 42.55 10.29 -5.76
C PRO A 248 42.73 10.26 -4.23
N GLU A 249 43.94 10.51 -3.75
CA GLU A 249 44.27 10.40 -2.32
C GLU A 249 43.48 11.36 -1.42
N ASP A 250 43.22 12.58 -1.90
CA ASP A 250 42.40 13.56 -1.19
C ASP A 250 40.95 13.08 -1.03
N LEU A 251 40.36 12.52 -2.08
CA LEU A 251 39.02 11.91 -2.03
C LEU A 251 39.00 10.65 -1.17
N ARG A 252 40.04 9.80 -1.23
CA ARG A 252 40.20 8.62 -0.37
C ARG A 252 40.14 9.01 1.10
N VAL A 253 40.89 10.04 1.50
CA VAL A 253 40.90 10.55 2.88
C VAL A 253 39.51 11.06 3.26
N GLN A 254 38.85 11.86 2.42
CA GLN A 254 37.53 12.42 2.70
C GLN A 254 36.47 11.34 2.92
N VAL A 255 36.37 10.39 1.99
CA VAL A 255 35.39 9.30 2.05
C VAL A 255 35.64 8.37 3.25
N THR A 256 36.91 8.06 3.53
CA THR A 256 37.28 7.26 4.72
C THR A 256 36.92 7.98 6.02
N GLN A 257 37.23 9.26 6.14
CA GLN A 257 36.91 10.05 7.33
C GLN A 257 35.40 10.24 7.51
N ALA A 258 34.63 10.29 6.42
CA ALA A 258 33.17 10.32 6.49
C ALA A 258 32.60 9.02 7.09
N ALA A 259 33.07 7.85 6.61
CA ALA A 259 32.66 6.55 7.14
C ALA A 259 33.03 6.40 8.63
N LEU A 260 34.27 6.77 9.00
CA LEU A 260 34.73 6.71 10.39
C LEU A 260 33.90 7.63 11.30
N ARG A 261 33.66 8.88 10.91
CA ARG A 261 32.85 9.82 11.69
C ARG A 261 31.42 9.31 11.92
N MET A 262 30.79 8.74 10.89
CA MET A 262 29.47 8.12 11.04
C MET A 262 29.51 6.95 12.03
N ALA A 263 30.49 6.07 11.90
CA ALA A 263 30.65 4.89 12.76
C ALA A 263 30.97 5.26 14.23
N GLN A 264 31.85 6.24 14.46
CA GLN A 264 32.18 6.78 15.79
C GLN A 264 30.94 7.33 16.48
N THR A 265 30.13 8.11 15.76
CA THR A 265 28.96 8.80 16.31
C THR A 265 27.93 7.83 16.91
N VAL A 266 27.83 6.60 16.40
CA VAL A 266 26.89 5.56 16.88
C VAL A 266 27.55 4.49 17.75
N GLY A 267 28.83 4.64 18.09
CA GLY A 267 29.60 3.62 18.79
C GLY A 267 29.53 2.26 18.06
N TYR A 268 29.86 2.25 16.78
CA TYR A 268 29.64 1.10 15.91
C TYR A 268 30.31 -0.19 16.45
N GLN A 269 29.62 -1.32 16.37
CA GLN A 269 30.12 -2.63 16.80
C GLN A 269 30.09 -3.64 15.65
N GLY A 270 31.15 -4.45 15.53
CA GLY A 270 31.30 -5.45 14.49
C GLY A 270 31.80 -4.88 13.16
N LEU A 271 31.58 -5.63 12.08
CA LEU A 271 31.93 -5.20 10.72
C LEU A 271 30.76 -4.48 10.04
N GLY A 272 31.08 -3.39 9.35
CA GLY A 272 30.15 -2.65 8.53
C GLY A 272 30.83 -2.15 7.27
N THR A 273 30.07 -1.99 6.19
CA THR A 273 30.55 -1.36 4.96
C THR A 273 29.76 -0.10 4.68
N PHE A 274 30.45 1.03 4.54
CA PHE A 274 29.85 2.32 4.21
C PHE A 274 30.08 2.59 2.73
N GLU A 275 29.01 2.77 1.96
CA GLU A 275 29.03 2.84 0.51
C GLU A 275 28.84 4.27 0.02
N PHE A 276 29.60 4.62 -1.02
CA PHE A 276 29.68 5.96 -1.59
C PHE A 276 29.66 5.89 -3.12
N LEU A 277 29.07 6.92 -3.74
CA LEU A 277 29.25 7.19 -5.16
C LEU A 277 30.25 8.33 -5.32
N VAL A 278 31.24 8.14 -6.19
CA VAL A 278 32.30 9.11 -6.47
C VAL A 278 32.28 9.45 -7.95
N ASP A 279 32.29 10.73 -8.29
CA ASP A 279 32.52 11.22 -9.65
C ASP A 279 33.78 12.07 -9.66
N THR A 280 34.88 11.48 -10.12
CA THR A 280 36.20 12.12 -10.14
C THR A 280 36.28 13.31 -11.10
N ALA A 281 35.31 13.48 -12.00
CA ALA A 281 35.24 14.61 -12.93
C ALA A 281 34.36 15.77 -12.40
N SER A 282 33.55 15.53 -11.37
CA SER A 282 32.62 16.51 -10.80
C SER A 282 33.31 17.40 -9.77
N THR A 283 33.25 18.72 -9.96
CA THR A 283 33.76 19.70 -8.98
C THR A 283 32.70 20.15 -7.97
N THR A 284 31.41 19.93 -8.25
CA THR A 284 30.29 20.43 -7.43
C THR A 284 29.74 19.38 -6.49
N LEU A 285 29.73 18.11 -6.89
CA LEU A 285 29.30 16.99 -6.07
C LEU A 285 30.24 15.79 -6.35
N PRO A 286 31.50 15.85 -5.86
CA PRO A 286 32.53 14.87 -6.17
C PRO A 286 32.26 13.49 -5.55
N TRP A 287 31.55 13.44 -4.42
CA TRP A 287 31.20 12.19 -3.76
C TRP A 287 29.96 12.35 -2.86
N VAL A 288 29.23 11.25 -2.65
CA VAL A 288 28.07 11.19 -1.75
C VAL A 288 27.96 9.82 -1.09
N PHE A 289 27.44 9.78 0.14
CA PHE A 289 27.00 8.57 0.83
C PHE A 289 25.71 8.04 0.21
N ILE A 290 25.62 6.72 0.02
CA ILE A 290 24.41 6.06 -0.49
C ILE A 290 23.75 5.15 0.54
N GLU A 291 24.51 4.28 1.22
CA GLU A 291 24.01 3.38 2.25
C GLU A 291 25.15 2.82 3.11
N ALA A 292 24.79 2.22 4.24
CA ALA A 292 25.72 1.43 5.04
C ALA A 292 25.13 0.03 5.22
N ASN A 293 25.94 -0.99 4.95
CA ASN A 293 25.57 -2.39 5.07
C ASN A 293 26.11 -2.93 6.41
N PRO A 294 25.25 -3.16 7.41
CA PRO A 294 25.67 -3.51 8.76
C PRO A 294 26.00 -5.01 8.92
N ARG A 295 26.84 -5.53 8.04
CA ARG A 295 27.21 -6.94 7.95
C ARG A 295 28.52 -7.14 7.19
N LEU A 296 29.01 -8.38 7.22
CA LEU A 296 30.01 -8.84 6.27
C LEU A 296 29.48 -8.74 4.83
N GLN A 297 30.34 -8.43 3.87
CA GLN A 297 30.01 -8.43 2.45
C GLN A 297 30.72 -9.55 1.68
N VAL A 298 30.21 -9.91 0.51
CA VAL A 298 30.73 -11.02 -0.32
C VAL A 298 32.20 -10.77 -0.68
N GLU A 299 32.49 -9.51 -0.99
CA GLU A 299 33.74 -8.91 -1.43
C GLU A 299 34.74 -8.61 -0.29
N HIS A 300 34.43 -8.93 0.97
CA HIS A 300 35.37 -8.74 2.11
C HIS A 300 36.75 -9.35 1.84
N THR A 301 36.80 -10.41 1.04
CA THR A 301 38.03 -11.14 0.68
C THR A 301 39.09 -10.29 -0.03
N VAL A 302 38.73 -9.23 -0.77
CA VAL A 302 39.76 -8.35 -1.39
C VAL A 302 40.43 -7.48 -0.32
N THR A 303 39.69 -7.06 0.70
CA THR A 303 40.23 -6.39 1.89
C THR A 303 41.15 -7.34 2.66
N GLU A 304 40.72 -8.59 2.89
CA GLU A 304 41.58 -9.62 3.52
C GLU A 304 42.88 -9.82 2.73
N ALA A 305 42.80 -9.88 1.39
CA ALA A 305 43.96 -10.14 0.54
C ALA A 305 45.02 -9.03 0.59
N VAL A 306 44.61 -7.76 0.69
CA VAL A 306 45.57 -6.64 0.75
C VAL A 306 46.03 -6.30 2.16
N THR A 307 45.24 -6.60 3.18
CA THR A 307 45.60 -6.30 4.58
C THR A 307 46.27 -7.48 5.30
N GLY A 308 45.99 -8.72 4.85
CA GLY A 308 46.37 -9.93 5.55
C GLY A 308 45.52 -10.24 6.79
N LEU A 309 44.47 -9.44 7.05
CA LEU A 309 43.55 -9.64 8.18
C LEU A 309 42.49 -10.69 7.84
N ASP A 310 42.11 -11.52 8.80
CA ASP A 310 40.92 -12.38 8.69
C ASP A 310 39.71 -11.63 9.27
N LEU A 311 38.84 -11.14 8.39
CA LEU A 311 37.73 -10.28 8.76
C LEU A 311 36.67 -11.05 9.56
N VAL A 312 36.43 -12.33 9.24
CA VAL A 312 35.47 -13.17 9.99
C VAL A 312 35.96 -13.40 11.41
N GLN A 313 37.25 -13.70 11.61
CA GLN A 313 37.82 -13.88 12.93
C GLN A 313 37.78 -12.59 13.75
N LEU A 314 38.09 -11.43 13.14
CA LEU A 314 37.94 -10.13 13.78
C LEU A 314 36.49 -9.85 14.18
N GLN A 315 35.52 -10.18 13.32
CA GLN A 315 34.10 -10.05 13.62
C GLN A 315 33.66 -10.92 14.81
N ILE A 316 34.14 -12.17 14.85
CA ILE A 316 33.85 -13.10 15.96
C ILE A 316 34.51 -12.60 17.26
N ALA A 317 35.76 -12.15 17.20
CA ALA A 317 36.50 -11.71 18.36
C ALA A 317 35.91 -10.43 18.98
N THR A 318 35.53 -9.45 18.15
CA THR A 318 34.84 -8.24 18.61
C THR A 318 33.47 -8.55 19.21
N ALA A 319 32.68 -9.45 18.60
CA ALA A 319 31.43 -9.92 19.19
C ALA A 319 31.63 -10.66 20.52
N ALA A 320 32.78 -11.31 20.72
CA ALA A 320 33.18 -11.93 21.98
C ALA A 320 33.76 -10.94 23.01
N GLY A 321 33.78 -9.64 22.70
CA GLY A 321 34.21 -8.55 23.60
C GLY A 321 35.67 -8.13 23.48
N ALA A 322 36.41 -8.56 22.45
CA ALA A 322 37.78 -8.09 22.22
C ALA A 322 37.78 -6.64 21.71
N SER A 323 38.66 -5.80 22.27
CA SER A 323 38.86 -4.42 21.80
C SER A 323 39.77 -4.38 20.57
N LEU A 324 39.67 -3.31 19.76
CA LEU A 324 40.53 -3.12 18.58
C LEU A 324 42.02 -3.20 18.92
N ALA A 325 42.42 -2.57 20.04
CA ALA A 325 43.80 -2.61 20.51
C ALA A 325 44.28 -4.03 20.83
N SER A 326 43.42 -4.87 21.44
CA SER A 326 43.77 -6.27 21.73
C SER A 326 43.91 -7.13 20.48
N LEU A 327 43.30 -6.70 19.37
CA LEU A 327 43.37 -7.34 18.06
C LEU A 327 44.50 -6.76 17.18
N GLY A 328 45.30 -5.83 17.71
CA GLY A 328 46.38 -5.18 16.96
C GLY A 328 45.88 -4.20 15.90
N ILE A 329 44.65 -3.69 16.04
CA ILE A 329 44.06 -2.72 15.13
C ILE A 329 44.12 -1.33 15.76
N GLU A 330 44.74 -0.37 15.08
CA GLU A 330 44.80 1.02 15.51
C GLU A 330 43.47 1.73 15.26
N ALA A 331 42.91 2.34 16.32
CA ALA A 331 41.70 3.13 16.22
C ALA A 331 41.90 4.39 15.35
N ASP A 332 40.83 4.83 14.70
CA ASP A 332 40.73 6.04 13.87
C ASP A 332 41.72 6.10 12.69
N ARG A 333 42.26 4.93 12.31
CA ARG A 333 43.23 4.78 11.23
C ARG A 333 42.78 3.73 10.23
N THR A 334 43.41 3.78 9.06
CA THR A 334 43.23 2.79 8.01
C THR A 334 44.30 1.72 8.13
N ALA A 335 43.91 0.45 8.11
CA ALA A 335 44.85 -0.67 8.10
C ALA A 335 45.77 -0.59 6.88
N ALA A 336 47.04 -0.98 7.05
CA ALA A 336 48.00 -0.98 5.96
C ALA A 336 47.58 -1.97 4.85
N GLN A 337 47.54 -1.50 3.61
CA GLN A 337 47.22 -2.31 2.43
C GLN A 337 48.49 -2.54 1.59
N ARG A 338 48.69 -3.77 1.13
CA ARG A 338 49.85 -4.17 0.33
C ARG A 338 49.41 -4.56 -1.08
N GLY A 339 49.78 -3.74 -2.05
CA GLY A 339 49.49 -3.98 -3.47
C GLY A 339 47.99 -3.94 -3.78
N PHE A 340 47.53 -4.74 -4.73
CA PHE A 340 46.14 -4.77 -5.21
C PHE A 340 45.56 -6.18 -5.24
N ALA A 341 44.27 -6.28 -4.93
CA ALA A 341 43.47 -7.48 -5.10
C ALA A 341 42.27 -7.23 -6.01
N ILE A 342 41.93 -8.20 -6.84
CA ILE A 342 40.76 -8.20 -7.73
C ILE A 342 39.96 -9.46 -7.43
N GLN A 343 38.69 -9.31 -7.06
CA GLN A 343 37.72 -10.40 -6.98
C GLN A 343 36.89 -10.45 -8.28
N TRP A 344 36.66 -11.67 -8.76
CA TRP A 344 35.75 -11.99 -9.86
C TRP A 344 34.65 -12.92 -9.36
N ARG A 345 33.39 -12.53 -9.53
CA ARG A 345 32.22 -13.35 -9.15
C ARG A 345 31.82 -14.31 -10.26
N ILE A 346 32.15 -15.58 -10.09
CA ILE A 346 31.78 -16.66 -11.02
C ILE A 346 30.40 -17.16 -10.63
N ASN A 347 29.42 -16.90 -11.48
CA ASN A 347 28.01 -17.19 -11.28
C ASN A 347 27.55 -18.29 -12.25
N ALA A 348 26.69 -19.17 -11.77
CA ALA A 348 25.92 -20.15 -12.54
C ALA A 348 24.77 -19.48 -13.30
N GLU A 349 25.11 -18.65 -14.28
CA GLU A 349 24.14 -17.93 -15.11
C GLU A 349 24.67 -17.71 -16.52
N THR A 350 23.75 -17.51 -17.47
CA THR A 350 24.05 -17.04 -18.84
C THR A 350 23.39 -15.70 -19.09
N LEU A 351 23.86 -14.96 -20.10
CA LEU A 351 23.21 -13.74 -20.56
C LEU A 351 22.37 -14.01 -21.81
N ASP A 352 21.19 -13.41 -21.90
CA ASP A 352 20.47 -13.28 -23.17
C ASP A 352 20.94 -12.06 -23.99
N ALA A 353 20.34 -11.86 -25.17
CA ALA A 353 20.69 -10.78 -26.09
C ALA A 353 20.47 -9.38 -25.50
N ASP A 354 19.58 -9.23 -24.51
CA ASP A 354 19.25 -7.97 -23.84
C ASP A 354 20.05 -7.79 -22.52
N GLY A 355 21.01 -8.68 -22.26
CA GLY A 355 21.86 -8.67 -21.08
C GLY A 355 21.14 -9.08 -19.78
N GLN A 356 20.01 -9.79 -19.87
CA GLN A 356 19.36 -10.39 -18.72
C GLN A 356 20.05 -11.69 -18.33
N ALA A 357 20.22 -11.89 -17.03
CA ALA A 357 20.77 -13.11 -16.48
C ALA A 357 19.71 -14.21 -16.43
N ARG A 358 20.04 -15.39 -16.94
CA ARG A 358 19.26 -16.62 -16.76
C ARG A 358 20.06 -17.60 -15.90
N PRO A 359 19.55 -18.01 -14.74
CA PRO A 359 20.24 -18.97 -13.88
C PRO A 359 20.42 -20.29 -14.62
N SER A 360 21.58 -20.92 -14.47
CA SER A 360 21.89 -22.23 -15.03
C SER A 360 21.72 -23.31 -13.96
N GLY A 361 21.17 -24.46 -14.36
CA GLY A 361 21.05 -25.65 -13.53
C GLY A 361 21.82 -26.81 -14.15
N GLY A 362 22.18 -27.81 -13.35
CA GLY A 362 23.00 -28.94 -13.79
C GLY A 362 23.90 -29.50 -12.68
N THR A 363 24.67 -30.52 -13.02
CA THR A 363 25.72 -31.07 -12.13
C THR A 363 27.07 -30.56 -12.61
N LEU A 364 27.92 -30.11 -11.69
CA LEU A 364 29.29 -29.71 -12.00
C LEU A 364 30.10 -30.97 -12.36
N GLU A 365 30.18 -31.32 -13.64
CA GLU A 365 30.90 -32.50 -14.12
C GLU A 365 32.41 -32.32 -13.95
N ARG A 366 32.89 -31.13 -14.30
CA ARG A 366 34.27 -30.68 -14.11
C ARG A 366 34.26 -29.35 -13.37
N PHE A 367 35.13 -29.21 -12.37
CA PHE A 367 35.21 -28.01 -11.56
C PHE A 367 36.66 -27.71 -11.17
N ASP A 368 37.44 -27.33 -12.18
CA ASP A 368 38.86 -26.99 -12.05
C ASP A 368 38.99 -25.49 -11.79
N LEU A 369 39.43 -25.13 -10.58
CA LEU A 369 39.64 -23.76 -10.17
C LEU A 369 41.14 -23.43 -10.13
N PRO A 370 41.53 -22.18 -10.47
CA PRO A 370 42.93 -21.77 -10.50
C PRO A 370 43.53 -21.77 -9.10
N SER A 371 44.85 -21.96 -9.05
CA SER A 371 45.60 -21.99 -7.79
C SER A 371 46.99 -21.36 -7.96
N GLY A 372 47.80 -21.37 -6.90
CA GLY A 372 49.16 -20.85 -6.91
C GLY A 372 49.30 -19.46 -6.28
N PRO A 373 50.51 -18.87 -6.30
CA PRO A 373 50.82 -17.66 -5.56
C PRO A 373 49.92 -16.47 -5.91
N GLY A 374 49.31 -15.88 -4.89
CA GLY A 374 48.40 -14.74 -5.03
C GLY A 374 47.09 -15.06 -5.73
N VAL A 375 46.67 -16.33 -5.78
CA VAL A 375 45.34 -16.76 -6.22
C VAL A 375 44.65 -17.46 -5.07
N ARG A 376 43.47 -16.96 -4.68
CA ARG A 376 42.57 -17.55 -3.67
C ARG A 376 41.22 -17.79 -4.32
N VAL A 377 40.57 -18.91 -4.01
CA VAL A 377 39.21 -19.17 -4.44
C VAL A 377 38.35 -19.56 -3.25
N ASP A 378 37.30 -18.77 -3.03
CA ASP A 378 36.27 -19.05 -2.03
C ASP A 378 35.04 -19.58 -2.77
N THR A 379 34.65 -20.83 -2.51
CA THR A 379 33.59 -21.52 -3.26
C THR A 379 32.85 -22.53 -2.39
N HIS A 380 31.60 -22.80 -2.74
CA HIS A 380 30.88 -23.98 -2.26
C HIS A 380 30.83 -25.13 -3.29
N GLY A 381 31.31 -24.88 -4.51
CA GLY A 381 31.29 -25.81 -5.63
C GLY A 381 32.34 -26.91 -5.49
N HIS A 382 32.02 -28.09 -6.00
CA HIS A 382 32.96 -29.19 -6.21
C HIS A 382 32.40 -30.09 -7.31
N ALA A 383 33.27 -30.89 -7.95
CA ALA A 383 32.83 -31.87 -8.94
C ALA A 383 31.78 -32.83 -8.35
N GLY A 384 30.72 -33.09 -9.09
CA GLY A 384 29.56 -33.88 -8.69
C GLY A 384 28.50 -33.12 -7.87
N LEU A 385 28.71 -31.84 -7.53
CA LEU A 385 27.66 -31.03 -6.91
C LEU A 385 26.61 -30.64 -7.94
N ALA A 386 25.33 -30.73 -7.58
CA ALA A 386 24.23 -30.09 -8.29
C ALA A 386 23.68 -28.94 -7.45
N PRO A 387 24.19 -27.70 -7.61
CA PRO A 387 23.66 -26.54 -6.91
C PRO A 387 22.15 -26.38 -7.14
N SER A 388 21.39 -26.13 -6.06
CA SER A 388 19.95 -25.90 -6.17
C SER A 388 19.66 -24.63 -6.98
N PRO A 389 18.73 -24.66 -7.94
CA PRO A 389 18.33 -23.49 -8.72
C PRO A 389 17.49 -22.49 -7.90
N HIS A 390 17.13 -22.81 -6.66
CA HIS A 390 16.34 -21.95 -5.78
C HIS A 390 17.16 -20.86 -5.07
N HIS A 391 18.50 -20.92 -5.14
CA HIS A 391 19.40 -20.02 -4.43
C HIS A 391 20.13 -19.07 -5.38
N ASP A 392 20.89 -18.14 -4.80
CA ASP A 392 21.76 -17.23 -5.56
C ASP A 392 22.75 -18.01 -6.44
N THR A 393 23.07 -17.45 -7.61
CA THR A 393 23.85 -18.12 -8.65
C THR A 393 25.35 -18.09 -8.38
N LEU A 394 25.83 -17.36 -7.38
CA LEU A 394 27.24 -17.28 -7.04
C LEU A 394 27.83 -18.67 -6.71
N LEU A 395 28.72 -19.14 -7.57
CA LEU A 395 29.34 -20.46 -7.47
C LEU A 395 30.73 -20.37 -6.85
N ALA A 396 31.53 -19.39 -7.26
CA ALA A 396 32.88 -19.16 -6.75
C ALA A 396 33.27 -17.68 -6.81
N LYS A 397 34.12 -17.27 -5.88
CA LYS A 397 34.79 -15.98 -5.87
C LYS A 397 36.27 -16.21 -6.16
N LEU A 398 36.75 -15.75 -7.30
CA LEU A 398 38.16 -15.82 -7.65
C LEU A 398 38.84 -14.53 -7.20
N ILE A 399 39.73 -14.61 -6.22
CA ILE A 399 40.48 -13.47 -5.67
C ILE A 399 41.93 -13.56 -6.13
N VAL A 400 42.36 -12.53 -6.82
CA VAL A 400 43.72 -12.43 -7.35
C VAL A 400 44.42 -11.25 -6.74
N HIS A 401 45.48 -11.52 -5.99
CA HIS A 401 46.29 -10.52 -5.31
C HIS A 401 47.65 -10.39 -5.98
N SER A 402 48.14 -9.15 -6.09
CA SER A 402 49.52 -8.83 -6.41
C SER A 402 50.06 -7.87 -5.35
N ALA A 403 51.19 -8.22 -4.73
CA ALA A 403 51.88 -7.33 -3.79
C ALA A 403 52.57 -6.13 -4.47
N SER A 404 52.55 -6.06 -5.81
CA SER A 404 53.11 -4.96 -6.59
C SER A 404 52.29 -3.68 -6.41
N PRO A 405 52.92 -2.50 -6.36
CA PRO A 405 52.21 -1.22 -6.42
C PRO A 405 51.67 -0.92 -7.84
N ASN A 406 51.90 -1.78 -8.83
CA ASN A 406 51.33 -1.65 -10.16
C ASN A 406 50.08 -2.51 -10.30
N PHE A 407 48.91 -1.86 -10.43
CA PHE A 407 47.62 -2.52 -10.63
C PHE A 407 47.61 -3.48 -11.83
N GLN A 408 48.35 -3.17 -12.91
CA GLN A 408 48.43 -4.03 -14.09
C GLN A 408 48.95 -5.44 -13.78
N ASP A 409 49.73 -5.60 -12.73
CA ASP A 409 50.27 -6.91 -12.34
C ASP A 409 49.17 -7.81 -11.76
N ALA A 410 48.21 -7.22 -11.04
CA ALA A 410 47.00 -7.92 -10.60
C ALA A 410 46.12 -8.28 -11.81
N VAL A 411 45.93 -7.35 -12.77
CA VAL A 411 45.15 -7.59 -14.00
C VAL A 411 45.73 -8.75 -14.82
N ARG A 412 47.04 -8.74 -15.12
CA ARG A 412 47.67 -9.83 -15.89
C ARG A 412 47.53 -11.20 -15.19
N ARG A 413 47.64 -11.20 -13.86
CA ARG A 413 47.42 -12.43 -13.07
C ARG A 413 45.96 -12.86 -13.08
N SER A 414 45.01 -11.91 -13.05
CA SER A 414 43.58 -12.20 -13.18
C SER A 414 43.24 -12.82 -14.53
N THR A 415 43.76 -12.28 -15.64
CA THR A 415 43.55 -12.85 -16.97
C THR A 415 44.04 -14.30 -17.03
N ARG A 416 45.21 -14.60 -16.47
CA ARG A 416 45.74 -15.97 -16.37
C ARG A 416 44.83 -16.88 -15.53
N ALA A 417 44.48 -16.45 -14.32
CA ALA A 417 43.66 -17.24 -13.40
C ALA A 417 42.25 -17.51 -13.96
N LEU A 418 41.63 -16.52 -14.61
CA LEU A 418 40.35 -16.70 -15.29
C LEU A 418 40.44 -17.69 -16.45
N ALA A 419 41.55 -17.72 -17.19
CA ALA A 419 41.76 -18.68 -18.28
C ALA A 419 41.96 -20.12 -17.78
N GLU A 420 42.53 -20.27 -16.59
CA GLU A 420 42.74 -21.57 -15.91
C GLU A 420 41.44 -22.17 -15.33
N CYS A 421 40.38 -21.37 -15.13
CA CYS A 421 39.07 -21.88 -14.69
C CYS A 421 38.45 -22.81 -15.75
N GLY A 422 38.15 -24.05 -15.38
CA GLY A 422 37.43 -25.04 -16.19
C GLY A 422 36.18 -25.54 -15.47
N ILE A 423 34.99 -25.13 -15.94
CA ILE A 423 33.70 -25.51 -15.35
C ILE A 423 32.83 -26.12 -16.45
N ASP A 424 32.54 -27.41 -16.34
CA ASP A 424 31.70 -28.16 -17.28
C ASP A 424 30.45 -28.73 -16.57
N GLY A 425 29.41 -29.05 -17.34
CA GLY A 425 28.13 -29.57 -16.84
C GLY A 425 27.13 -28.50 -16.36
N MET A 426 27.56 -27.22 -16.30
CA MET A 426 26.70 -26.07 -15.99
C MET A 426 27.23 -24.82 -16.67
N ALA A 427 26.34 -23.99 -17.23
CA ALA A 427 26.72 -22.74 -17.87
C ALA A 427 27.03 -21.66 -16.82
N THR A 428 28.05 -20.84 -17.08
CA THR A 428 28.51 -19.79 -16.16
C THR A 428 28.78 -18.48 -16.89
N ASN A 429 28.90 -17.39 -16.13
CA ASN A 429 29.30 -16.08 -16.65
C ASN A 429 30.81 -15.96 -16.94
N LEU A 430 31.58 -17.05 -16.87
CA LEU A 430 33.04 -17.02 -16.95
C LEU A 430 33.56 -16.41 -18.26
N SER A 431 32.90 -16.66 -19.39
CA SER A 431 33.25 -16.06 -20.69
C SER A 431 33.08 -14.53 -20.69
N LEU A 432 32.03 -14.03 -20.03
CA LEU A 432 31.82 -12.59 -19.82
C LEU A 432 32.94 -11.98 -18.96
N LEU A 433 33.30 -12.63 -17.86
CA LEU A 433 34.38 -12.13 -16.98
C LEU A 433 35.72 -12.06 -17.73
N ARG A 434 36.02 -13.06 -18.58
CA ARG A 434 37.19 -13.04 -19.47
C ARG A 434 37.12 -11.91 -20.49
N ALA A 435 35.96 -11.66 -21.09
CA ALA A 435 35.76 -10.54 -22.01
C ALA A 435 36.00 -9.19 -21.31
N ILE A 436 35.49 -8.99 -20.10
CA ILE A 436 35.73 -7.79 -19.29
C ILE A 436 37.23 -7.65 -18.96
N ALA A 437 37.87 -8.72 -18.51
CA ALA A 437 39.31 -8.71 -18.17
C ALA A 437 40.22 -8.39 -19.37
N ALA A 438 39.77 -8.65 -20.60
CA ALA A 438 40.51 -8.37 -21.82
C ALA A 438 40.38 -6.91 -22.30
N ARG A 439 39.47 -6.11 -21.73
CA ARG A 439 39.23 -4.72 -22.16
C ARG A 439 40.37 -3.79 -21.72
N PRO A 440 40.87 -2.91 -22.61
CA PRO A 440 41.81 -1.86 -22.24
C PRO A 440 41.26 -0.93 -21.16
N GLU A 441 39.95 -0.64 -21.18
CA GLU A 441 39.29 0.23 -20.21
C GLU A 441 39.34 -0.35 -18.80
N PHE A 442 39.23 -1.68 -18.65
CA PHE A 442 39.42 -2.33 -17.35
C PHE A 442 40.86 -2.19 -16.87
N ALA A 443 41.85 -2.46 -17.74
CA ALA A 443 43.24 -2.31 -17.38
C ALA A 443 43.55 -0.86 -16.94
N MET A 444 43.09 0.13 -17.69
CA MET A 444 43.30 1.55 -17.39
C MET A 444 42.36 2.11 -16.31
N GLN A 445 41.43 1.28 -15.81
CA GLN A 445 40.39 1.67 -14.86
C GLN A 445 39.54 2.85 -15.34
N ALA A 446 39.36 2.96 -16.66
CA ALA A 446 38.44 3.88 -17.32
C ALA A 446 37.00 3.30 -17.31
N VAL A 447 36.51 2.99 -16.12
CA VAL A 447 35.22 2.34 -15.88
C VAL A 447 34.31 3.21 -15.02
N HIS A 448 33.00 2.99 -15.14
CA HIS A 448 31.97 3.57 -14.28
C HIS A 448 30.83 2.56 -14.10
N THR A 449 29.89 2.85 -13.20
CA THR A 449 28.75 1.99 -12.81
C THR A 449 27.80 1.55 -13.93
N ARG A 450 27.97 2.09 -15.14
CA ARG A 450 27.21 1.74 -16.35
C ARG A 450 28.06 1.13 -17.46
N PHE A 451 29.32 0.83 -17.18
CA PHE A 451 30.28 0.34 -18.18
C PHE A 451 29.79 -0.94 -18.87
N VAL A 452 29.21 -1.89 -18.12
CA VAL A 452 28.73 -3.15 -18.69
C VAL A 452 27.55 -2.92 -19.64
N GLU A 453 26.62 -2.03 -19.29
CA GLU A 453 25.49 -1.67 -20.14
C GLU A 453 25.93 -0.93 -21.40
N ASP A 454 26.86 0.01 -21.27
CA ASP A 454 27.33 0.83 -22.39
C ASP A 454 28.19 0.01 -23.39
N HIS A 455 28.78 -1.12 -22.96
CA HIS A 455 29.57 -2.04 -23.80
C HIS A 455 28.93 -3.42 -24.01
N LEU A 456 27.63 -3.59 -23.70
CA LEU A 456 26.98 -4.90 -23.62
C LEU A 456 27.11 -5.72 -24.91
N ALA A 457 26.82 -5.11 -26.06
CA ALA A 457 26.87 -5.81 -27.36
C ALA A 457 28.26 -6.35 -27.69
N GLU A 458 29.30 -5.56 -27.42
CA GLU A 458 30.70 -5.93 -27.65
C GLU A 458 31.14 -7.04 -26.68
N LEU A 459 30.76 -6.93 -25.41
CA LEU A 459 31.07 -7.92 -24.38
C LEU A 459 30.39 -9.28 -24.68
N LEU A 460 29.15 -9.28 -25.16
CA LEU A 460 28.43 -10.51 -25.53
C LEU A 460 29.04 -11.17 -26.76
N ALA A 461 29.35 -10.40 -27.80
CA ALA A 461 29.99 -10.93 -29.01
C ALA A 461 31.35 -11.59 -28.68
N GLU A 462 32.13 -10.94 -27.82
CA GLU A 462 33.43 -11.46 -27.37
C GLU A 462 33.28 -12.69 -26.46
N ALA A 463 32.31 -12.69 -25.55
CA ALA A 463 32.03 -13.84 -24.69
C ALA A 463 31.67 -15.09 -25.52
N VAL A 464 30.85 -14.94 -26.58
CA VAL A 464 30.50 -16.02 -27.51
C VAL A 464 31.73 -16.52 -28.26
N ARG A 465 32.62 -15.62 -28.72
CA ARG A 465 33.88 -15.99 -29.37
C ARG A 465 34.77 -16.82 -28.45
N ILE A 466 34.96 -16.36 -27.21
CA ILE A 466 35.75 -17.04 -26.17
C ILE A 466 35.18 -18.43 -25.86
N GLU A 467 33.86 -18.55 -25.75
CA GLU A 467 33.19 -19.82 -25.49
C GLU A 467 33.38 -20.82 -26.66
N GLY A 468 33.29 -20.33 -27.91
CA GLY A 468 33.55 -21.13 -29.11
C GLY A 468 35.00 -21.62 -29.23
N GLU A 469 35.97 -20.81 -28.77
CA GLU A 469 37.39 -21.19 -28.74
C GLU A 469 37.70 -22.20 -27.63
N ALA A 470 37.12 -22.04 -26.43
CA ALA A 470 37.26 -22.99 -25.34
C ALA A 470 36.74 -24.39 -25.72
N LYS A 471 35.62 -24.47 -26.44
CA LYS A 471 35.05 -25.73 -26.97
C LYS A 471 35.93 -26.42 -28.02
N LYS A 472 36.77 -25.67 -28.76
CA LYS A 472 37.75 -26.23 -29.73
C LYS A 472 39.02 -26.77 -29.07
N ILE A 473 39.41 -26.21 -27.93
CA ILE A 473 40.59 -26.65 -27.15
C ILE A 473 40.28 -27.90 -26.31
N ALA A 474 39.02 -28.10 -25.93
CA ALA A 474 38.54 -29.23 -25.12
C ALA A 474 38.32 -30.57 -25.88
N ALA A 475 38.92 -30.77 -27.06
CA ALA A 475 38.95 -32.09 -27.70
C ALA A 475 39.88 -33.04 -26.92
N PRO A 476 39.42 -34.21 -26.42
CA PRO A 476 40.17 -34.98 -25.43
C PRO A 476 41.29 -35.83 -26.05
N VAL A 477 42.48 -35.74 -25.45
CA VAL A 477 43.50 -36.81 -25.47
C VAL A 477 42.99 -37.93 -24.57
N ALA A 478 42.88 -39.13 -25.14
CA ALA A 478 42.34 -40.31 -24.49
C ALA A 478 43.19 -40.80 -23.30
N VAL A 479 42.56 -40.98 -22.14
CA VAL A 479 43.00 -41.95 -21.11
C VAL A 479 41.74 -42.65 -20.57
N ALA A 480 41.79 -43.98 -20.59
CA ALA A 480 40.66 -44.87 -20.34
C ALA A 480 40.22 -44.93 -18.86
N SER A 481 38.92 -44.85 -18.61
CA SER A 481 38.29 -45.57 -17.51
C SER A 481 36.84 -45.96 -17.83
N ALA A 482 36.62 -47.27 -17.82
CA ALA A 482 35.38 -48.02 -17.58
C ALA A 482 34.07 -47.51 -18.20
N ALA A 483 33.65 -48.22 -19.24
CA ALA A 483 32.34 -48.15 -19.85
C ALA A 483 31.20 -48.32 -18.83
N ILE A 484 30.33 -47.32 -18.78
CA ILE A 484 28.92 -47.50 -18.48
C ILE A 484 28.17 -47.22 -19.78
N ASN A 485 27.52 -48.25 -20.29
CA ASN A 485 26.83 -48.28 -21.57
C ASN A 485 25.78 -47.15 -21.67
N ALA A 486 26.09 -46.11 -22.43
CA ALA A 486 25.05 -45.31 -23.10
C ALA A 486 24.76 -46.00 -24.44
N PRO A 487 23.51 -46.43 -24.72
CA PRO A 487 23.19 -46.99 -26.03
C PRO A 487 23.29 -45.87 -27.07
N ALA A 488 24.14 -46.09 -28.06
CA ALA A 488 24.04 -45.41 -29.33
C ALA A 488 22.69 -45.78 -29.97
N GLY A 489 21.84 -44.79 -30.23
CA GLY A 489 20.60 -45.00 -30.96
C GLY A 489 19.66 -43.79 -30.87
N ASP A 490 19.83 -42.82 -31.78
CA ASP A 490 18.73 -42.29 -32.61
C ASP A 490 19.15 -41.00 -33.34
N ALA A 491 19.86 -41.17 -34.44
CA ALA A 491 20.00 -40.12 -35.46
C ALA A 491 18.81 -40.13 -36.45
N GLY A 492 17.71 -40.82 -36.12
CA GLY A 492 16.51 -40.95 -36.97
C GLY A 492 15.18 -40.80 -36.23
N ALA A 493 15.15 -40.60 -34.91
CA ALA A 493 13.90 -40.49 -34.17
C ALA A 493 13.50 -39.05 -33.89
N LEU A 494 12.26 -38.72 -34.28
CA LEU A 494 11.59 -37.47 -34.00
C LEU A 494 11.36 -37.34 -32.48
N THR A 495 12.26 -36.67 -31.75
CA THR A 495 12.23 -36.63 -30.28
C THR A 495 11.95 -35.24 -29.73
N VAL A 496 10.97 -35.14 -28.82
CA VAL A 496 10.64 -33.92 -28.06
C VAL A 496 11.43 -33.89 -26.76
N ARG A 497 12.06 -32.75 -26.50
CA ARG A 497 12.98 -32.53 -25.38
C ARG A 497 12.45 -31.43 -24.47
N SER A 498 12.88 -31.43 -23.20
CA SER A 498 12.52 -30.38 -22.25
C SER A 498 13.11 -29.05 -22.70
N PRO A 499 12.32 -27.97 -22.86
CA PRO A 499 12.80 -26.67 -23.32
C PRO A 499 13.51 -25.87 -22.20
N MET A 500 13.38 -26.31 -20.95
CA MET A 500 13.96 -25.64 -19.78
C MET A 500 14.08 -26.64 -18.61
N PRO A 501 14.82 -26.29 -17.53
CA PRO A 501 14.76 -27.04 -16.29
C PRO A 501 13.36 -26.87 -15.68
N ALA A 502 12.67 -27.98 -15.44
CA ALA A 502 11.29 -27.98 -14.96
C ALA A 502 10.96 -29.30 -14.28
N LYS A 503 9.95 -29.32 -13.43
CA LYS A 503 9.37 -30.58 -12.94
C LYS A 503 8.31 -31.06 -13.94
N LEU A 504 8.40 -32.30 -14.42
CA LEU A 504 7.33 -32.90 -15.22
C LEU A 504 6.13 -33.11 -14.31
N VAL A 505 5.02 -32.41 -14.53
CA VAL A 505 3.80 -32.55 -13.73
C VAL A 505 3.02 -33.77 -14.19
N GLN A 506 2.83 -33.91 -15.51
CA GLN A 506 2.16 -35.05 -16.14
C GLN A 506 2.47 -35.14 -17.64
N PHE A 507 2.27 -36.32 -18.24
CA PHE A 507 2.11 -36.47 -19.69
C PHE A 507 0.62 -36.63 -20.02
N ASP A 508 0.17 -35.99 -21.10
CA ASP A 508 -1.21 -36.04 -21.60
C ASP A 508 -1.35 -37.01 -22.80
N VAL A 509 -0.30 -37.79 -23.05
CA VAL A 509 -0.20 -38.77 -24.14
C VAL A 509 0.33 -40.10 -23.63
N ALA A 510 -0.05 -41.19 -24.28
CA ALA A 510 0.46 -42.53 -24.03
C ALA A 510 1.31 -43.04 -25.20
N VAL A 511 2.15 -44.05 -24.94
CA VAL A 511 2.84 -44.78 -26.01
C VAL A 511 1.81 -45.43 -26.92
N GLY A 512 1.89 -45.13 -28.22
CA GLY A 512 0.93 -45.55 -29.26
C GLY A 512 0.05 -44.42 -29.80
N ASP A 513 -0.05 -43.27 -29.10
CA ASP A 513 -0.88 -42.14 -29.51
C ASP A 513 -0.36 -41.47 -30.78
N VAL A 514 -1.24 -41.21 -31.75
CA VAL A 514 -0.92 -40.38 -32.93
C VAL A 514 -1.33 -38.94 -32.64
N ARG A 515 -0.38 -38.00 -32.73
CA ARG A 515 -0.60 -36.59 -32.44
C ARG A 515 -0.18 -35.71 -33.62
N PRO A 516 -0.98 -34.68 -33.99
CA PRO A 516 -0.56 -33.70 -34.98
C PRO A 516 0.49 -32.74 -34.42
N ALA A 517 1.18 -32.01 -35.30
CA ALA A 517 2.02 -30.89 -34.88
C ALA A 517 1.19 -29.84 -34.12
N GLY A 518 1.71 -29.33 -33.02
CA GLY A 518 1.05 -28.40 -32.10
C GLY A 518 0.24 -29.05 -30.98
N ALA A 519 -0.01 -30.36 -31.01
CA ALA A 519 -0.77 -31.03 -29.95
C ALA A 519 -0.01 -31.06 -28.62
N GLN A 520 -0.73 -30.86 -27.51
CA GLN A 520 -0.18 -30.96 -26.18
C GLN A 520 0.24 -32.41 -25.85
N LEU A 521 1.43 -32.53 -25.27
CA LEU A 521 2.07 -33.78 -24.87
C LEU A 521 2.16 -33.95 -23.36
N GLY A 522 2.22 -32.86 -22.60
CA GLY A 522 2.33 -32.89 -21.13
C GLY A 522 2.49 -31.50 -20.53
N VAL A 523 2.61 -31.45 -19.20
CA VAL A 523 2.74 -30.21 -18.42
C VAL A 523 4.06 -30.22 -17.63
N LEU A 524 4.78 -29.10 -17.68
CA LEU A 524 6.02 -28.84 -16.97
C LEU A 524 5.80 -27.72 -15.94
N GLU A 525 6.41 -27.80 -14.76
CA GLU A 525 6.37 -26.74 -13.74
C GLU A 525 7.77 -26.13 -13.58
N ALA A 526 7.92 -24.84 -13.88
CA ALA A 526 9.15 -24.09 -13.71
C ALA A 526 8.87 -22.68 -13.18
N MET A 527 9.73 -22.16 -12.31
CA MET A 527 9.59 -20.80 -11.74
C MET A 527 8.20 -20.50 -11.14
N LYS A 528 7.54 -21.50 -10.54
CA LYS A 528 6.16 -21.44 -9.99
C LYS A 528 5.06 -21.22 -11.03
N MET A 529 5.33 -21.50 -12.30
CA MET A 529 4.34 -21.47 -13.39
C MET A 529 4.31 -22.80 -14.13
N GLU A 530 3.14 -23.15 -14.65
CA GLU A 530 2.98 -24.31 -15.54
C GLU A 530 3.27 -23.90 -16.99
N HIS A 531 4.02 -24.74 -17.69
CA HIS A 531 4.41 -24.62 -19.08
C HIS A 531 3.94 -25.86 -19.84
N LEU A 532 3.26 -25.66 -20.97
CA LEU A 532 2.75 -26.76 -21.79
C LEU A 532 3.84 -27.28 -22.73
N LEU A 533 4.00 -28.61 -22.77
CA LEU A 533 4.89 -29.30 -23.71
C LEU A 533 4.09 -29.65 -24.97
N HIS A 534 4.46 -29.13 -26.13
CA HIS A 534 3.76 -29.37 -27.40
C HIS A 534 4.57 -30.26 -28.37
N ALA A 535 3.89 -30.98 -29.25
CA ALA A 535 4.49 -31.74 -30.34
C ALA A 535 4.95 -30.79 -31.46
N PRO A 536 6.24 -30.73 -31.82
CA PRO A 536 6.69 -29.87 -32.91
C PRO A 536 6.42 -30.44 -34.32
N PHE A 537 6.03 -31.71 -34.42
CA PHE A 537 5.74 -32.42 -35.67
C PHE A 537 4.61 -33.44 -35.45
N ALA A 538 3.93 -33.85 -36.53
CA ALA A 538 2.96 -34.93 -36.47
C ALA A 538 3.69 -36.29 -36.38
N GLY A 539 3.23 -37.16 -35.49
CA GLY A 539 3.90 -38.44 -35.24
C GLY A 539 3.11 -39.36 -34.32
N ARG A 540 3.50 -40.64 -34.29
CA ARG A 540 3.05 -41.61 -33.28
C ARG A 540 4.04 -41.65 -32.13
N VAL A 541 3.58 -41.49 -30.89
CA VAL A 541 4.42 -41.61 -29.69
C VAL A 541 4.90 -43.04 -29.55
N VAL A 542 6.22 -43.26 -29.58
CA VAL A 542 6.84 -44.60 -29.44
C VAL A 542 7.49 -44.81 -28.07
N ALA A 543 7.83 -43.74 -27.35
CA ALA A 543 8.34 -43.85 -25.98
C ALA A 543 8.12 -42.57 -25.16
N LEU A 544 7.78 -42.72 -23.88
CA LEU A 544 7.90 -41.69 -22.86
C LEU A 544 9.18 -41.95 -22.06
N ARG A 545 10.06 -40.95 -21.98
CA ARG A 545 11.43 -41.06 -21.45
C ARG A 545 11.60 -40.43 -20.06
N ALA A 546 10.52 -39.94 -19.47
CA ALA A 546 10.44 -39.38 -18.12
C ALA A 546 9.15 -39.85 -17.42
N ALA A 547 9.04 -39.64 -16.11
CA ALA A 547 7.84 -39.93 -15.33
C ALA A 547 7.28 -38.65 -14.68
N PRO A 548 5.94 -38.52 -14.53
CA PRO A 548 5.34 -37.46 -13.73
C PRO A 548 5.95 -37.41 -12.32
N GLY A 549 6.41 -36.22 -11.92
CA GLY A 549 7.16 -35.98 -10.69
C GLY A 549 8.67 -35.83 -10.89
N ASP A 550 9.22 -36.26 -12.03
CA ASP A 550 10.65 -36.13 -12.34
C ASP A 550 11.05 -34.67 -12.51
N TYR A 551 12.21 -34.32 -11.97
CA TYR A 551 12.86 -33.04 -12.26
C TYR A 551 13.70 -33.18 -13.51
N LEU A 552 13.35 -32.40 -14.53
CA LEU A 552 13.96 -32.40 -15.84
C LEU A 552 15.04 -31.34 -15.91
N VAL A 553 16.11 -31.66 -16.63
CA VAL A 553 17.10 -30.68 -17.10
C VAL A 553 16.78 -30.23 -18.52
N GLU A 554 17.22 -29.03 -18.89
CA GLU A 554 17.07 -28.51 -20.26
C GLU A 554 17.69 -29.49 -21.28
N GLY A 555 16.97 -29.77 -22.37
CA GLY A 555 17.39 -30.68 -23.44
C GLY A 555 17.18 -32.17 -23.17
N GLN A 556 16.73 -32.57 -21.99
CA GLN A 556 16.39 -33.96 -21.66
C GLN A 556 15.31 -34.49 -22.60
N ALA A 557 15.50 -35.67 -23.20
CA ALA A 557 14.50 -36.30 -24.05
C ALA A 557 13.27 -36.71 -23.22
N LEU A 558 12.08 -36.33 -23.67
CA LEU A 558 10.82 -36.55 -22.95
C LEU A 558 9.90 -37.51 -23.71
N VAL A 559 9.69 -37.27 -25.01
CA VAL A 559 8.77 -38.05 -25.84
C VAL A 559 9.45 -38.37 -27.16
N GLN A 560 9.43 -39.63 -27.58
CA GLN A 560 9.95 -40.07 -28.86
C GLN A 560 8.80 -40.38 -29.81
N PHE A 561 8.92 -39.98 -31.08
CA PHE A 561 7.95 -40.18 -32.13
C PHE A 561 8.48 -40.98 -33.32
N GLU A 562 7.57 -41.68 -33.98
CA GLU A 562 7.69 -42.22 -35.34
C GLU A 562 6.89 -41.33 -36.31
N ALA A 563 7.47 -41.04 -37.49
CA ALA A 563 6.81 -40.22 -38.50
C ALA A 563 5.59 -40.95 -39.10
N VAL A 564 4.46 -40.25 -39.24
CA VAL A 564 3.25 -40.76 -39.90
C VAL A 564 2.82 -39.79 -41.01
N ASP A 565 2.25 -40.33 -42.09
CA ASP A 565 1.86 -39.56 -43.27
C ASP A 565 0.75 -38.55 -42.93
N ALA A 566 1.02 -37.25 -43.15
CA ALA A 566 0.25 -36.14 -42.60
C ALA A 566 -1.17 -36.00 -43.19
N THR A 567 -1.45 -36.65 -44.32
CA THR A 567 -2.74 -36.56 -45.04
C THR A 567 -3.86 -37.43 -44.46
N ALA A 568 -3.58 -38.28 -43.46
CA ALA A 568 -4.58 -39.15 -42.82
C ALA A 568 -5.03 -38.72 -41.41
N VAL A 569 -4.50 -37.61 -40.85
CA VAL A 569 -4.79 -37.15 -39.48
C VAL A 569 -5.58 -35.83 -39.44
N GLU A 570 -5.75 -35.16 -40.58
CA GLU A 570 -6.43 -33.84 -40.69
C GLU A 570 -7.96 -33.86 -40.56
N ALA A 571 -8.60 -35.01 -40.33
CA ALA A 571 -10.07 -35.10 -40.25
C ALA A 571 -10.66 -35.15 -38.83
N THR A 572 -9.83 -35.14 -37.76
CA THR A 572 -10.34 -35.39 -36.38
C THR A 572 -9.72 -34.52 -35.27
N ALA A 573 -9.05 -33.41 -35.59
CA ALA A 573 -8.34 -32.59 -34.60
C ALA A 573 -8.69 -31.10 -34.59
N LEU A 574 -9.92 -30.76 -35.01
CA LEU A 574 -10.62 -29.58 -34.49
C LEU A 574 -11.82 -30.12 -33.71
N ALA A 575 -11.55 -30.74 -32.55
CA ALA A 575 -12.57 -30.70 -31.52
C ALA A 575 -12.62 -29.25 -31.07
N GLU A 576 -13.61 -28.51 -31.56
CA GLU A 576 -14.06 -27.29 -30.87
C GLU A 576 -14.13 -27.67 -29.39
N HIS A 577 -13.28 -27.03 -28.57
CA HIS A 577 -13.47 -27.11 -27.13
C HIS A 577 -14.88 -26.60 -26.90
N ASP A 578 -15.75 -27.47 -26.42
CA ASP A 578 -17.06 -27.06 -25.94
C ASP A 578 -16.81 -26.04 -24.83
N LEU A 579 -16.93 -24.75 -25.16
CA LEU A 579 -16.72 -23.66 -24.22
C LEU A 579 -17.76 -23.70 -23.09
N ASP A 580 -18.84 -24.44 -23.29
CA ASP A 580 -19.88 -24.69 -22.30
C ASP A 580 -19.58 -25.92 -21.42
N ALA A 581 -18.53 -26.71 -21.72
CA ALA A 581 -18.14 -27.85 -20.90
C ALA A 581 -17.53 -27.40 -19.56
N ILE A 582 -18.34 -27.49 -18.50
CA ILE A 582 -17.92 -27.14 -17.15
C ILE A 582 -16.97 -28.22 -16.60
N ARG A 583 -15.72 -27.82 -16.33
CA ARG A 583 -14.72 -28.71 -15.74
C ARG A 583 -15.10 -29.13 -14.31
N PRO A 584 -14.72 -30.34 -13.84
CA PRO A 584 -15.07 -30.80 -12.49
C PRO A 584 -14.57 -29.91 -11.35
N ASP A 585 -13.43 -29.24 -11.51
CA ASP A 585 -12.91 -28.27 -10.54
C ASP A 585 -13.75 -26.99 -10.50
N LEU A 586 -14.13 -26.46 -11.67
CA LEU A 586 -15.05 -25.33 -11.80
C LEU A 586 -16.44 -25.69 -11.24
N GLN A 587 -16.96 -26.89 -11.51
CA GLN A 587 -18.21 -27.36 -10.95
C GLN A 587 -18.16 -27.36 -9.42
N LYS A 588 -17.06 -27.82 -8.79
CA LYS A 588 -16.89 -27.73 -7.33
C LYS A 588 -16.96 -26.29 -6.81
N VAL A 589 -16.42 -25.32 -7.54
CA VAL A 589 -16.50 -23.89 -7.18
C VAL A 589 -17.93 -23.37 -7.32
N ILE A 590 -18.62 -23.71 -8.41
CA ILE A 590 -20.02 -23.37 -8.65
C ILE A 590 -20.90 -23.95 -7.52
N ASP A 591 -20.74 -25.24 -7.22
CA ASP A 591 -21.45 -25.93 -6.15
C ASP A 591 -21.16 -25.30 -4.78
N ARG A 592 -19.94 -24.83 -4.55
CA ARG A 592 -19.56 -24.20 -3.29
C ARG A 592 -20.13 -22.79 -3.13
N HIS A 593 -20.32 -22.05 -4.23
CA HIS A 593 -20.98 -20.74 -4.24
C HIS A 593 -22.50 -20.86 -4.15
N ALA A 594 -23.10 -21.92 -4.71
CA ALA A 594 -24.54 -22.07 -4.78
C ALA A 594 -25.26 -21.86 -3.43
N PRO A 595 -24.85 -22.45 -2.29
CA PRO A 595 -25.49 -22.23 -0.98
C PRO A 595 -25.42 -20.80 -0.45
N THR A 596 -24.59 -19.93 -1.04
CA THR A 596 -24.47 -18.53 -0.61
C THR A 596 -25.52 -17.63 -1.27
N LEU A 597 -26.17 -18.09 -2.34
CA LEU A 597 -27.12 -17.33 -3.15
C LEU A 597 -28.57 -17.52 -2.64
N ASP A 598 -29.38 -16.47 -2.71
CA ASP A 598 -30.76 -16.48 -2.21
C ASP A 598 -31.62 -17.58 -2.85
N VAL A 599 -31.43 -17.85 -4.15
CA VAL A 599 -32.16 -18.89 -4.89
C VAL A 599 -32.01 -20.28 -4.26
N ASN A 600 -30.88 -20.55 -3.58
CA ASN A 600 -30.60 -21.82 -2.92
C ASN A 600 -30.83 -21.78 -1.40
N ARG A 601 -31.42 -20.68 -0.88
CA ARG A 601 -31.66 -20.46 0.56
C ARG A 601 -33.14 -20.18 0.86
N ALA A 602 -34.06 -20.84 0.14
CA ALA A 602 -35.49 -20.56 0.16
C ALA A 602 -36.10 -20.45 1.58
N ALA A 603 -35.69 -21.29 2.54
CA ALA A 603 -36.18 -21.23 3.92
C ALA A 603 -35.76 -19.94 4.65
N ALA A 604 -34.51 -19.51 4.49
CA ALA A 604 -33.99 -18.27 5.08
C ALA A 604 -34.65 -17.03 4.44
N VAL A 605 -34.78 -17.04 3.11
CA VAL A 605 -35.44 -15.98 2.34
C VAL A 605 -36.91 -15.84 2.74
N ALA A 606 -37.66 -16.96 2.81
CA ALA A 606 -39.07 -16.95 3.22
C ALA A 606 -39.24 -16.44 4.67
N LYS A 607 -38.35 -16.83 5.59
CA LYS A 607 -38.36 -16.33 6.96
C LYS A 607 -38.11 -14.82 7.01
N ARG A 608 -37.18 -14.32 6.20
CA ARG A 608 -36.86 -12.89 6.12
C ARG A 608 -38.02 -12.07 5.56
N HIS A 609 -38.63 -12.52 4.46
CA HIS A 609 -39.81 -11.85 3.88
C HIS A 609 -41.01 -11.86 4.84
N LYS A 610 -41.21 -12.93 5.62
CA LYS A 610 -42.27 -12.97 6.65
C LYS A 610 -42.06 -11.93 7.76
N GLN A 611 -40.82 -11.51 7.99
CA GLN A 611 -40.47 -10.43 8.93
C GLN A 611 -40.59 -9.03 8.29
N GLY A 612 -40.99 -8.94 7.01
CA GLY A 612 -41.17 -7.68 6.29
C GLY A 612 -39.87 -7.08 5.74
N GLY A 613 -38.74 -7.78 5.84
CA GLY A 613 -37.46 -7.32 5.33
C GLY A 613 -37.04 -8.02 4.03
N ARG A 614 -36.21 -7.36 3.24
CA ARG A 614 -35.48 -7.88 2.08
C ARG A 614 -34.23 -8.63 2.54
N THR A 615 -33.66 -9.44 1.66
CA THR A 615 -32.36 -10.08 1.92
C THR A 615 -31.22 -9.09 1.69
N ALA A 616 -30.05 -9.34 2.30
CA ALA A 616 -28.87 -8.51 2.08
C ALA A 616 -28.49 -8.44 0.58
N ARG A 617 -28.59 -9.56 -0.15
CA ARG A 617 -28.33 -9.61 -1.59
C ARG A 617 -29.36 -8.84 -2.41
N ALA A 618 -30.65 -8.89 -2.06
CA ALA A 618 -31.68 -8.11 -2.75
C ALA A 618 -31.44 -6.60 -2.58
N ASN A 619 -31.02 -6.16 -1.39
CA ASN A 619 -30.66 -4.76 -1.16
C ASN A 619 -29.42 -4.33 -1.95
N ILE A 620 -28.38 -5.17 -2.03
CA ILE A 620 -27.20 -4.91 -2.88
C ILE A 620 -27.59 -4.88 -4.36
N ALA A 621 -28.45 -5.81 -4.79
CA ALA A 621 -28.91 -5.90 -6.18
C ALA A 621 -29.69 -4.66 -6.61
N ASP A 622 -30.55 -4.13 -5.73
CA ASP A 622 -31.22 -2.85 -5.93
C ASP A 622 -30.19 -1.71 -5.95
N LEU A 623 -29.32 -1.61 -4.94
CA LEU A 623 -28.34 -0.53 -4.83
C LEU A 623 -27.39 -0.43 -6.04
N CYS A 624 -26.89 -1.56 -6.52
CA CYS A 624 -25.93 -1.64 -7.63
C CYS A 624 -26.59 -1.92 -8.99
N ASP A 625 -27.91 -1.81 -9.10
CA ASP A 625 -28.67 -2.01 -10.34
C ASP A 625 -28.36 -3.34 -11.05
N LEU A 626 -28.18 -4.44 -10.30
CA LEU A 626 -27.75 -5.73 -10.84
C LEU A 626 -28.76 -6.39 -11.78
N ALA A 627 -30.02 -5.94 -11.76
CA ALA A 627 -31.02 -6.37 -12.74
C ALA A 627 -30.72 -5.82 -14.14
N ALA A 628 -30.11 -4.63 -14.24
CA ALA A 628 -29.70 -4.02 -15.51
C ALA A 628 -28.31 -4.49 -15.93
N ASP A 629 -27.38 -4.61 -14.97
CA ASP A 629 -26.02 -5.10 -15.20
C ASP A 629 -25.55 -6.03 -14.06
N PRO A 630 -25.67 -7.36 -14.22
CA PRO A 630 -25.23 -8.33 -13.23
C PRO A 630 -23.73 -8.24 -12.88
N GLY A 631 -22.90 -7.66 -13.75
CA GLY A 631 -21.47 -7.48 -13.54
C GLY A 631 -21.10 -6.29 -12.65
N ASN A 632 -22.09 -5.49 -12.24
CA ASN A 632 -21.88 -4.21 -11.57
C ASN A 632 -21.58 -4.34 -10.05
N PHE A 633 -21.41 -5.56 -9.54
CA PHE A 633 -20.95 -5.84 -8.18
C PHE A 633 -19.99 -7.04 -8.14
N ILE A 634 -18.85 -6.85 -7.48
CA ILE A 634 -17.83 -7.87 -7.27
C ILE A 634 -17.77 -8.20 -5.78
N GLU A 635 -18.24 -9.39 -5.41
CA GLU A 635 -18.25 -9.84 -4.02
C GLU A 635 -16.88 -10.37 -3.58
N TYR A 636 -16.46 -10.01 -2.36
CA TYR A 636 -15.23 -10.44 -1.72
C TYR A 636 -15.54 -11.46 -0.63
N GLY A 637 -14.80 -12.58 -0.62
CA GLY A 637 -14.88 -13.58 0.44
C GLY A 637 -16.26 -14.25 0.58
N ALA A 638 -16.97 -14.47 -0.53
CA ALA A 638 -18.30 -15.10 -0.54
C ALA A 638 -18.34 -16.47 0.16
N LEU A 639 -17.25 -17.25 0.04
CA LEU A 639 -17.13 -18.60 0.60
C LEU A 639 -16.72 -18.65 2.08
N ALA A 640 -16.56 -17.50 2.75
CA ALA A 640 -16.26 -17.46 4.17
C ALA A 640 -17.36 -18.14 4.99
N VAL A 641 -16.96 -18.79 6.09
CA VAL A 641 -17.85 -19.42 7.07
C VAL A 641 -17.49 -18.93 8.46
N ALA A 642 -18.41 -19.06 9.43
CA ALA A 642 -18.15 -18.66 10.81
C ALA A 642 -16.98 -19.45 11.42
N ALA A 643 -16.19 -18.79 12.28
CA ALA A 643 -15.01 -19.37 12.92
C ALA A 643 -15.37 -20.33 14.08
N GLN A 644 -16.17 -21.37 13.78
CA GLN A 644 -16.77 -22.29 14.76
C GLN A 644 -16.50 -23.77 14.45
N THR A 645 -15.41 -24.08 13.76
CA THR A 645 -15.05 -25.45 13.36
C THR A 645 -14.80 -26.40 14.54
N ARG A 646 -14.52 -25.85 15.74
CA ARG A 646 -14.43 -26.66 16.97
C ARG A 646 -15.78 -27.03 17.58
N ARG A 647 -16.88 -26.41 17.13
CA ARG A 647 -18.24 -26.61 17.66
C ARG A 647 -19.21 -27.20 16.64
N ARG A 648 -18.94 -27.02 15.35
CA ARG A 648 -19.82 -27.44 14.25
C ARG A 648 -19.00 -28.08 13.14
N SER A 649 -19.63 -28.99 12.38
CA SER A 649 -19.01 -29.57 11.20
C SER A 649 -18.83 -28.52 10.10
N ILE A 650 -17.88 -28.75 9.20
CA ILE A 650 -17.67 -27.85 8.07
C ILE A 650 -18.92 -27.78 7.18
N ASP A 651 -19.62 -28.89 6.94
CA ASP A 651 -20.84 -28.92 6.12
C ASP A 651 -21.97 -28.08 6.71
N ASP A 652 -22.16 -28.10 8.03
CA ASP A 652 -23.12 -27.21 8.72
C ASP A 652 -22.73 -25.75 8.53
N LEU A 653 -21.45 -25.42 8.71
CA LEU A 653 -20.95 -24.06 8.55
C LEU A 653 -21.10 -23.56 7.11
N ILE A 654 -20.85 -24.43 6.13
CA ILE A 654 -21.06 -24.15 4.70
C ILE A 654 -22.52 -23.79 4.42
N ALA A 655 -23.46 -24.58 4.94
CA ALA A 655 -24.89 -24.39 4.68
C ALA A 655 -25.49 -23.21 5.46
N ASN A 656 -25.07 -23.02 6.70
CA ASN A 656 -25.76 -22.14 7.66
C ASN A 656 -24.99 -20.87 8.02
N THR A 657 -23.73 -20.73 7.60
CA THR A 657 -22.93 -19.51 7.82
C THR A 657 -22.33 -18.91 6.54
N PRO A 658 -23.08 -18.83 5.43
CA PRO A 658 -22.55 -18.29 4.18
C PRO A 658 -22.03 -16.86 4.38
N ALA A 659 -20.87 -16.58 3.79
CA ALA A 659 -20.15 -15.31 3.89
C ALA A 659 -19.85 -14.84 5.34
N ASP A 660 -19.93 -15.74 6.34
CA ASP A 660 -19.95 -15.40 7.78
C ASP A 660 -20.97 -14.29 8.14
N GLY A 661 -22.10 -14.27 7.43
CA GLY A 661 -23.17 -13.29 7.66
C GLY A 661 -22.82 -11.85 7.27
N MET A 662 -21.82 -11.65 6.40
CA MET A 662 -21.43 -10.34 5.90
C MET A 662 -21.05 -10.40 4.43
N ILE A 663 -21.82 -9.71 3.58
CA ILE A 663 -21.56 -9.58 2.15
C ILE A 663 -20.77 -8.29 1.96
N THR A 664 -19.56 -8.39 1.41
CA THR A 664 -18.71 -7.23 1.12
C THR A 664 -18.30 -7.25 -0.34
N GLY A 665 -18.10 -6.09 -0.94
CA GLY A 665 -17.64 -6.01 -2.32
C GLY A 665 -17.51 -4.59 -2.84
N ILE A 666 -17.11 -4.48 -4.10
CA ILE A 666 -17.10 -3.22 -4.83
C ILE A 666 -18.23 -3.26 -5.84
N GLY A 667 -19.10 -2.26 -5.82
CA GLY A 667 -20.16 -2.08 -6.81
C GLY A 667 -20.18 -0.68 -7.38
N SER A 668 -21.09 -0.42 -8.32
CA SER A 668 -21.34 0.93 -8.80
C SER A 668 -22.77 1.39 -8.53
N VAL A 669 -22.90 2.60 -8.00
CA VAL A 669 -24.18 3.26 -7.73
C VAL A 669 -24.33 4.45 -8.68
N ASN A 670 -25.46 4.54 -9.38
CA ASN A 670 -25.76 5.58 -10.37
C ASN A 670 -24.80 5.59 -11.59
N ALA A 671 -24.26 4.44 -11.98
CA ALA A 671 -23.31 4.33 -13.10
C ALA A 671 -23.86 4.90 -14.42
N ALA A 672 -25.16 4.73 -14.67
CA ALA A 672 -25.83 5.28 -15.86
C ALA A 672 -25.79 6.83 -15.91
N GLN A 673 -25.72 7.51 -14.77
CA GLN A 673 -25.73 8.98 -14.69
C GLN A 673 -24.33 9.59 -14.66
N PHE A 674 -23.37 8.94 -13.96
CA PHE A 674 -22.06 9.53 -13.68
C PHE A 674 -20.87 8.77 -14.31
N GLY A 675 -21.14 7.65 -14.99
CA GLY A 675 -20.13 6.79 -15.57
C GLY A 675 -19.43 5.88 -14.55
N PRO A 676 -18.68 4.87 -15.03
CA PRO A 676 -18.21 3.73 -14.24
C PRO A 676 -17.08 4.06 -13.25
N GLU A 677 -16.47 5.23 -13.32
CA GLU A 677 -15.38 5.64 -12.41
C GLU A 677 -15.95 6.33 -11.16
N LYS A 678 -16.81 7.34 -11.35
CA LYS A 678 -17.39 8.13 -10.26
C LYS A 678 -18.50 7.39 -9.49
N SER A 679 -19.04 6.33 -10.08
CA SER A 679 -20.09 5.52 -9.48
C SER A 679 -19.59 4.48 -8.48
N ARG A 680 -18.30 4.16 -8.45
CA ARG A 680 -17.75 3.06 -7.65
C ARG A 680 -17.91 3.32 -6.17
N CYS A 681 -18.34 2.31 -5.42
CA CYS A 681 -18.41 2.33 -3.96
C CYS A 681 -18.05 0.96 -3.38
N ALA A 682 -17.58 0.96 -2.14
CA ALA A 682 -17.50 -0.25 -1.35
C ALA A 682 -18.86 -0.49 -0.66
N VAL A 683 -19.37 -1.71 -0.77
CA VAL A 683 -20.64 -2.11 -0.14
C VAL A 683 -20.37 -3.14 0.94
N LEU A 684 -20.99 -2.94 2.09
CA LEU A 684 -20.89 -3.77 3.29
C LEU A 684 -22.32 -4.07 3.76
N ALA A 685 -22.76 -5.32 3.75
CA ALA A 685 -24.11 -5.68 4.16
C ALA A 685 -24.10 -6.88 5.12
N TYR A 686 -24.56 -6.65 6.34
CA TYR A 686 -24.81 -7.74 7.27
C TYR A 686 -26.02 -8.54 6.83
N ASP A 687 -25.91 -9.86 6.83
CA ASP A 687 -27.01 -10.78 6.53
C ASP A 687 -27.66 -11.24 7.85
N TYR A 688 -28.78 -10.60 8.20
CA TYR A 688 -29.53 -10.93 9.42
C TYR A 688 -29.98 -12.40 9.47
N THR A 689 -30.12 -13.07 8.32
CA THR A 689 -30.52 -14.48 8.26
C THR A 689 -29.42 -15.42 8.75
N VAL A 690 -28.18 -14.95 8.84
CA VAL A 690 -27.02 -15.69 9.34
C VAL A 690 -26.65 -15.19 10.72
N LEU A 691 -26.92 -16.02 11.74
CA LEU A 691 -26.55 -15.74 13.13
C LEU A 691 -26.98 -14.33 13.61
N ALA A 692 -28.17 -13.89 13.17
CA ALA A 692 -28.77 -12.59 13.49
C ALA A 692 -27.90 -11.38 13.10
N GLY A 693 -27.08 -11.49 12.04
CA GLY A 693 -26.22 -10.41 11.56
C GLY A 693 -25.13 -10.01 12.57
N THR A 694 -24.74 -10.92 13.46
CA THR A 694 -23.73 -10.66 14.50
C THR A 694 -22.31 -10.61 13.94
N GLN A 695 -21.46 -9.82 14.59
CA GLN A 695 -20.06 -9.65 14.21
C GLN A 695 -19.22 -10.84 14.72
N GLY A 696 -18.57 -11.54 13.80
CA GLY A 696 -17.69 -12.68 14.05
C GLY A 696 -16.28 -12.41 13.56
N LEU A 697 -15.36 -13.35 13.82
CA LEU A 697 -13.97 -13.18 13.46
C LEU A 697 -13.76 -13.04 11.95
N ARG A 698 -14.41 -13.87 11.12
CA ARG A 698 -14.20 -13.83 9.66
C ARG A 698 -14.90 -12.64 9.04
N ASN A 699 -16.09 -12.26 9.50
CA ASN A 699 -16.72 -11.05 8.99
C ASN A 699 -16.00 -9.76 9.40
N HIS A 700 -15.35 -9.69 10.57
CA HIS A 700 -14.42 -8.58 10.86
C HIS A 700 -13.25 -8.54 9.88
N GLN A 701 -12.63 -9.67 9.57
CA GLN A 701 -11.56 -9.74 8.55
C GLN A 701 -12.04 -9.27 7.17
N LYS A 702 -13.27 -9.63 6.78
CA LYS A 702 -13.88 -9.17 5.52
C LYS A 702 -14.13 -7.65 5.54
N THR A 703 -14.67 -7.14 6.63
CA THR A 703 -14.92 -5.71 6.81
C THR A 703 -13.61 -4.93 6.77
N ASP A 704 -12.60 -5.30 7.54
CA ASP A 704 -11.28 -4.64 7.56
C ASP A 704 -10.61 -4.65 6.19
N ARG A 705 -10.71 -5.77 5.45
CA ARG A 705 -10.20 -5.84 4.08
C ARG A 705 -10.90 -4.84 3.18
N MET A 706 -12.23 -4.73 3.26
CA MET A 706 -13.01 -3.83 2.42
C MET A 706 -12.76 -2.36 2.79
N LEU A 707 -12.63 -2.05 4.09
CA LEU A 707 -12.27 -0.71 4.57
C LEU A 707 -10.86 -0.32 4.14
N GLY A 708 -9.89 -1.24 4.18
CA GLY A 708 -8.55 -1.01 3.63
C GLY A 708 -8.57 -0.65 2.14
N ILE A 709 -9.41 -1.33 1.35
CA ILE A 709 -9.62 -1.00 -0.07
C ILE A 709 -10.29 0.37 -0.22
N ALA A 710 -11.34 0.66 0.56
CA ALA A 710 -12.01 1.97 0.52
C ALA A 710 -11.05 3.12 0.85
N HIS A 711 -10.16 2.94 1.83
CA HIS A 711 -9.11 3.92 2.17
C HIS A 711 -8.07 4.10 1.06
N GLN A 712 -7.62 3.00 0.45
CA GLN A 712 -6.60 3.01 -0.61
C GLN A 712 -7.15 3.66 -1.89
N LEU A 713 -8.37 3.30 -2.27
CA LEU A 713 -8.99 3.72 -3.53
C LEU A 713 -9.91 4.94 -3.39
N LYS A 714 -10.07 5.49 -2.18
CA LYS A 714 -10.97 6.60 -1.87
C LYS A 714 -12.41 6.36 -2.34
N LEU A 715 -12.90 5.14 -2.10
CA LEU A 715 -14.26 4.76 -2.48
C LEU A 715 -15.27 5.21 -1.41
N PRO A 716 -16.40 5.83 -1.79
CA PRO A 716 -17.57 5.94 -0.94
C PRO A 716 -17.95 4.57 -0.35
N VAL A 717 -18.53 4.57 0.85
CA VAL A 717 -18.89 3.34 1.56
C VAL A 717 -20.39 3.32 1.83
N VAL A 718 -21.06 2.21 1.47
CA VAL A 718 -22.46 1.95 1.83
C VAL A 718 -22.52 0.75 2.76
N LEU A 719 -22.97 0.98 4.00
CA LEU A 719 -23.16 -0.03 5.04
C LEU A 719 -24.64 -0.31 5.23
N PHE A 720 -25.12 -1.52 4.91
CA PHE A 720 -26.38 -2.05 5.43
C PHE A 720 -26.13 -2.66 6.81
N ALA A 721 -26.36 -1.87 7.85
CA ALA A 721 -26.19 -2.27 9.24
C ALA A 721 -27.45 -2.95 9.75
N GLU A 722 -27.34 -4.21 10.12
CA GLU A 722 -28.41 -4.95 10.80
C GLU A 722 -27.81 -6.10 11.58
N GLY A 723 -28.17 -6.23 12.86
CA GLY A 723 -27.72 -7.31 13.74
C GLY A 723 -27.23 -6.85 15.10
N GLY A 724 -26.53 -7.75 15.79
CA GLY A 724 -26.01 -7.55 17.15
C GLY A 724 -24.48 -7.49 17.21
N GLY A 725 -23.95 -7.50 18.42
CA GLY A 725 -22.51 -7.35 18.69
C GLY A 725 -21.67 -8.61 18.46
N GLY A 726 -20.46 -8.58 19.02
CA GLY A 726 -19.46 -9.64 18.89
C GLY A 726 -19.99 -11.01 19.28
N ARG A 727 -19.56 -12.04 18.55
CA ARG A 727 -20.05 -13.42 18.66
C ARG A 727 -19.18 -14.24 19.63
N PRO A 728 -19.65 -14.55 20.86
CA PRO A 728 -18.85 -15.33 21.82
C PRO A 728 -18.65 -16.79 21.39
N GLY A 729 -19.42 -17.24 20.40
CA GLY A 729 -19.41 -18.62 19.92
C GLY A 729 -18.27 -18.97 18.98
N ASP A 730 -17.45 -18.01 18.56
CA ASP A 730 -16.30 -18.24 17.69
C ASP A 730 -15.15 -18.88 18.48
N THR A 731 -14.68 -20.03 18.02
CA THR A 731 -13.81 -20.95 18.79
C THR A 731 -12.51 -21.30 18.09
N ASP A 732 -12.36 -20.99 16.81
CA ASP A 732 -11.18 -21.41 16.02
C ASP A 732 -9.88 -20.74 16.48
N MET A 733 -9.96 -19.57 17.11
CA MET A 733 -8.82 -18.83 17.65
C MET A 733 -9.03 -18.51 19.14
N PRO A 734 -7.96 -18.50 19.96
CA PRO A 734 -8.04 -18.13 21.37
C PRO A 734 -8.17 -16.61 21.51
N ILE A 735 -9.36 -16.08 21.21
CA ILE A 735 -9.68 -14.67 21.41
C ILE A 735 -10.29 -14.52 22.80
N VAL A 736 -9.62 -13.75 23.66
CA VAL A 736 -10.12 -13.47 25.02
C VAL A 736 -11.19 -12.38 24.98
N ALA A 737 -10.86 -11.22 24.43
CA ALA A 737 -11.77 -10.06 24.42
C ALA A 737 -11.96 -9.41 23.03
N GLY A 738 -11.07 -9.64 22.07
CA GLY A 738 -11.17 -9.08 20.72
C GLY A 738 -11.04 -7.55 20.64
N LEU A 739 -10.54 -6.90 21.70
CA LEU A 739 -10.45 -5.42 21.80
C LEU A 739 -9.33 -4.81 20.93
N ASN A 740 -8.45 -5.64 20.38
CA ASN A 740 -7.44 -5.24 19.40
C ASN A 740 -7.99 -5.23 17.97
N ASN A 741 -9.31 -5.32 17.79
CA ASN A 741 -9.96 -5.19 16.50
C ASN A 741 -9.97 -3.73 16.03
N HIS A 742 -9.53 -3.50 14.79
CA HIS A 742 -9.43 -2.16 14.21
C HIS A 742 -10.62 -1.75 13.33
N THR A 743 -11.62 -2.62 13.12
CA THR A 743 -12.80 -2.34 12.28
C THR A 743 -13.43 -0.99 12.59
N PHE A 744 -13.72 -0.71 13.86
CA PHE A 744 -14.40 0.53 14.25
C PHE A 744 -13.54 1.77 13.98
N SER A 745 -12.24 1.71 14.32
CA SER A 745 -11.31 2.82 14.05
C SER A 745 -11.10 3.05 12.55
N GLN A 746 -11.04 1.99 11.75
CA GLN A 746 -10.87 2.10 10.30
C GLN A 746 -12.14 2.66 9.64
N PHE A 747 -13.32 2.25 10.09
CA PHE A 747 -14.59 2.76 9.60
C PHE A 747 -14.73 4.26 9.95
N ALA A 748 -14.51 4.62 11.22
CA ALA A 748 -14.55 6.02 11.67
C ALA A 748 -13.54 6.90 10.93
N ALA A 749 -12.36 6.38 10.59
CA ALA A 749 -11.33 7.12 9.86
C ALA A 749 -11.70 7.48 8.41
N LEU A 750 -12.83 6.97 7.88
CA LEU A 750 -13.39 7.37 6.59
C LEU A 750 -14.11 8.72 6.65
N SER A 751 -14.57 9.13 7.83
CA SER A 751 -15.27 10.40 8.04
C SER A 751 -14.48 11.57 7.44
N GLY A 752 -15.16 12.33 6.57
CA GLY A 752 -14.61 13.47 5.84
C GLY A 752 -13.52 13.14 4.81
N LYS A 753 -13.28 11.87 4.50
CA LYS A 753 -12.41 11.44 3.39
C LYS A 753 -13.18 10.94 2.18
N VAL A 754 -14.28 10.23 2.44
CA VAL A 754 -15.20 9.69 1.43
C VAL A 754 -16.61 9.75 1.98
N PRO A 755 -17.65 9.88 1.13
CA PRO A 755 -19.03 9.78 1.59
C PRO A 755 -19.32 8.42 2.23
N VAL A 756 -19.84 8.41 3.46
CA VAL A 756 -20.21 7.18 4.17
C VAL A 756 -21.71 7.13 4.44
N VAL A 757 -22.40 6.16 3.84
CA VAL A 757 -23.84 5.95 3.97
C VAL A 757 -24.11 4.74 4.85
N GLY A 758 -24.86 4.95 5.92
CA GLY A 758 -25.42 3.91 6.76
C GLY A 758 -26.89 3.68 6.46
N ILE A 759 -27.28 2.44 6.19
CA ILE A 759 -28.67 2.03 5.97
C ILE A 759 -29.03 1.02 7.05
N VAL A 760 -30.20 1.18 7.68
CA VAL A 760 -30.70 0.24 8.69
C VAL A 760 -32.16 -0.10 8.46
N HIS A 761 -32.45 -1.39 8.58
CA HIS A 761 -33.78 -1.96 8.73
C HIS A 761 -33.76 -2.94 9.90
N GLY A 762 -34.86 -3.07 10.62
CA GLY A 762 -34.97 -4.04 11.71
C GLY A 762 -34.13 -3.63 12.93
N ARG A 763 -33.19 -4.47 13.36
CA ARG A 763 -32.51 -4.31 14.66
C ARG A 763 -31.02 -4.08 14.44
N CYS A 764 -30.49 -2.96 14.92
CA CYS A 764 -29.07 -2.62 14.83
C CYS A 764 -28.54 -2.27 16.21
N PHE A 765 -27.78 -3.20 16.81
CA PHE A 765 -27.29 -3.07 18.17
C PHE A 765 -25.77 -3.24 18.27
N ALA A 766 -25.20 -2.75 19.38
CA ALA A 766 -23.80 -2.96 19.76
C ALA A 766 -22.83 -2.48 18.67
N GLY A 767 -21.91 -3.35 18.22
CA GLY A 767 -20.91 -2.97 17.23
C GLY A 767 -21.50 -2.56 15.87
N ASN A 768 -22.64 -3.12 15.45
CA ASN A 768 -23.30 -2.66 14.22
C ASN A 768 -23.82 -1.22 14.38
N ALA A 769 -24.37 -0.89 15.56
CA ALA A 769 -24.80 0.48 15.88
C ALA A 769 -23.61 1.45 15.98
N ALA A 770 -22.46 0.97 16.48
CA ALA A 770 -21.22 1.77 16.51
C ALA A 770 -20.72 2.12 15.11
N LEU A 771 -20.73 1.17 14.16
CA LEU A 771 -20.38 1.45 12.76
C LEU A 771 -21.39 2.41 12.12
N LEU A 772 -22.68 2.14 12.32
CA LEU A 772 -23.75 2.99 11.79
C LEU A 772 -23.62 4.44 12.29
N GLY A 773 -23.36 4.62 13.59
CA GLY A 773 -23.19 5.93 14.24
C GLY A 773 -21.99 6.74 13.74
N CYS A 774 -21.05 6.13 13.01
CA CYS A 774 -19.91 6.79 12.39
C CYS A 774 -20.15 7.16 10.91
N ALA A 775 -21.34 6.92 10.35
CA ALA A 775 -21.68 7.31 8.99
C ALA A 775 -21.96 8.82 8.86
N ASP A 776 -21.76 9.36 7.66
CA ASP A 776 -22.13 10.75 7.35
C ASP A 776 -23.65 10.91 7.30
N VAL A 777 -24.37 9.87 6.86
CA VAL A 777 -25.83 9.83 6.83
C VAL A 777 -26.34 8.46 7.29
N ILE A 778 -27.33 8.47 8.17
CA ILE A 778 -28.07 7.29 8.62
C ILE A 778 -29.48 7.33 8.02
N ILE A 779 -29.74 6.38 7.13
CA ILE A 779 -31.02 6.14 6.48
C ILE A 779 -31.67 4.96 7.15
N ALA A 780 -32.79 5.19 7.82
CA ALA A 780 -33.47 4.17 8.61
C ALA A 780 -34.91 3.98 8.15
N THR A 781 -35.38 2.73 8.14
CA THR A 781 -36.82 2.47 7.96
C THR A 781 -37.58 2.73 9.25
N LYS A 782 -38.88 2.99 9.16
CA LYS A 782 -39.77 3.12 10.34
C LYS A 782 -39.76 1.90 11.25
N ALA A 783 -39.46 0.72 10.72
CA ALA A 783 -39.33 -0.53 11.48
C ALA A 783 -38.01 -0.66 12.27
N SER A 784 -37.10 0.31 12.16
CA SER A 784 -35.75 0.22 12.73
C SER A 784 -35.69 0.48 14.23
N ASN A 785 -34.75 -0.21 14.89
CA ASN A 785 -34.35 -0.04 16.28
C ASN A 785 -32.83 0.04 16.35
N ILE A 786 -32.30 1.14 16.85
CA ILE A 786 -30.86 1.44 16.87
C ILE A 786 -30.41 1.65 18.31
N GLY A 787 -29.41 0.92 18.79
CA GLY A 787 -28.91 1.12 20.15
C GLY A 787 -27.51 0.61 20.39
N MET A 788 -26.72 1.34 21.17
CA MET A 788 -25.39 0.87 21.60
C MET A 788 -25.46 -0.41 22.43
N SER A 789 -26.62 -0.68 23.05
CA SER A 789 -26.88 -1.91 23.80
C SER A 789 -28.04 -2.69 23.21
N GLY A 790 -27.85 -3.99 22.97
CA GLY A 790 -28.95 -4.91 22.67
C GLY A 790 -29.55 -5.51 23.96
N PRO A 791 -30.70 -6.21 23.88
CA PRO A 791 -31.39 -6.75 25.05
C PRO A 791 -30.48 -7.56 25.99
N ALA A 792 -29.66 -8.45 25.44
CA ALA A 792 -28.75 -9.30 26.21
C ALA A 792 -27.69 -8.50 26.99
N MET A 793 -27.23 -7.35 26.47
CA MET A 793 -26.25 -6.51 27.17
C MET A 793 -26.91 -5.70 28.29
N ILE A 794 -28.14 -5.25 28.09
CA ILE A 794 -28.92 -4.53 29.12
C ILE A 794 -29.23 -5.49 30.28
N GLU A 795 -29.69 -6.70 29.96
CA GLU A 795 -29.96 -7.74 30.95
C GLU A 795 -28.68 -8.17 31.68
N GLY A 796 -27.59 -8.41 30.96
CA GLY A 796 -26.29 -8.73 31.54
C GLY A 796 -25.71 -7.62 32.43
N GLY A 797 -26.10 -6.36 32.19
CA GLY A 797 -25.77 -5.22 33.05
C GLY A 797 -26.69 -5.04 34.27
N GLY A 798 -27.71 -5.90 34.44
CA GLY A 798 -28.64 -5.84 35.57
C GLY A 798 -29.69 -4.73 35.47
N LEU A 799 -29.94 -4.20 34.27
CA LEU A 799 -30.86 -3.07 34.05
C LEU A 799 -32.30 -3.51 33.70
N GLY A 800 -32.57 -4.82 33.73
CA GLY A 800 -33.86 -5.42 33.39
C GLY A 800 -33.90 -6.02 31.99
N THR A 801 -35.04 -6.61 31.65
CA THR A 801 -35.26 -7.29 30.36
C THR A 801 -36.18 -6.44 29.48
N PHE A 802 -35.74 -6.16 28.26
CA PHE A 802 -36.49 -5.35 27.30
C PHE A 802 -36.64 -6.09 25.98
N ALA A 803 -37.78 -5.92 25.33
CA ALA A 803 -37.94 -6.32 23.94
C ALA A 803 -37.04 -5.44 23.04
N PRO A 804 -36.47 -5.97 21.95
CA PRO A 804 -35.69 -5.19 20.99
C PRO A 804 -36.39 -3.90 20.52
N GLU A 805 -37.71 -3.94 20.37
CA GLU A 805 -38.55 -2.84 19.89
C GLU A 805 -38.67 -1.68 20.90
N GLN A 806 -38.26 -1.90 22.15
CA GLN A 806 -38.20 -0.88 23.19
C GLN A 806 -36.86 -0.13 23.19
N ILE A 807 -35.88 -0.60 22.42
CA ILE A 807 -34.51 -0.09 22.44
C ILE A 807 -34.25 0.75 21.20
N GLY A 808 -34.26 2.07 21.38
CA GLY A 808 -33.97 3.03 20.33
C GLY A 808 -34.88 2.94 19.10
N PRO A 809 -36.21 2.97 19.29
CA PRO A 809 -37.16 2.92 18.17
C PRO A 809 -36.98 4.12 17.24
N SER A 810 -37.20 3.92 15.93
CA SER A 810 -36.95 4.92 14.89
C SER A 810 -37.55 6.31 15.14
N PRO A 811 -38.76 6.49 15.74
CA PRO A 811 -39.27 7.84 16.01
C PRO A 811 -38.46 8.59 17.07
N VAL A 812 -37.90 7.88 18.05
CA VAL A 812 -37.02 8.47 19.07
C VAL A 812 -35.69 8.84 18.44
N GLN A 813 -35.13 7.96 17.62
CA GLN A 813 -33.84 8.17 16.96
C GLN A 813 -33.89 9.23 15.84
N SER A 814 -35.06 9.45 15.24
CA SER A 814 -35.30 10.57 14.33
C SER A 814 -35.37 11.90 15.09
N ARG A 815 -36.05 11.91 16.24
CA ARG A 815 -36.21 13.12 17.07
C ARG A 815 -34.89 13.61 17.68
N ASN A 816 -34.00 12.71 18.07
CA ASN A 816 -32.73 13.06 18.73
C ASN A 816 -31.55 13.25 17.74
N GLY A 817 -31.80 13.22 16.43
CA GLY A 817 -30.79 13.49 15.41
C GLY A 817 -29.89 12.31 15.01
N VAL A 818 -30.13 11.11 15.55
CA VAL A 818 -29.40 9.89 15.15
C VAL A 818 -29.78 9.45 13.74
N ILE A 819 -31.06 9.55 13.35
CA ILE A 819 -31.51 9.22 11.99
C ILE A 819 -31.58 10.52 11.17
N ASP A 820 -30.79 10.59 10.11
CA ASP A 820 -30.81 11.70 9.17
C ASP A 820 -32.01 11.59 8.21
N ILE A 821 -32.32 10.39 7.71
CA ILE A 821 -33.42 10.17 6.76
C ILE A 821 -34.27 8.99 7.25
N LEU A 822 -35.54 9.27 7.59
CA LEU A 822 -36.51 8.26 7.99
C LEU A 822 -37.44 7.93 6.82
N VAL A 823 -37.44 6.67 6.39
CA VAL A 823 -38.24 6.18 5.26
C VAL A 823 -39.17 5.05 5.66
N ASP A 824 -40.13 4.70 4.80
CA ASP A 824 -41.11 3.64 5.09
C ASP A 824 -40.50 2.24 5.04
N ASP A 825 -39.68 1.95 4.02
CA ASP A 825 -39.15 0.62 3.75
C ASP A 825 -37.71 0.64 3.17
N GLU A 826 -37.15 -0.54 2.93
CA GLU A 826 -35.79 -0.70 2.40
C GLU A 826 -35.65 -0.22 0.95
N ALA A 827 -36.72 -0.23 0.15
CA ALA A 827 -36.68 0.27 -1.23
C ALA A 827 -36.46 1.78 -1.23
N ALA A 828 -37.25 2.48 -0.40
CA ALA A 828 -37.10 3.90 -0.18
C ALA A 828 -35.73 4.24 0.44
N ALA A 829 -35.18 3.35 1.29
CA ALA A 829 -33.86 3.54 1.87
C ALA A 829 -32.75 3.47 0.81
N VAL A 830 -32.81 2.48 -0.09
CA VAL A 830 -31.88 2.37 -1.22
C VAL A 830 -32.03 3.56 -2.17
N ALA A 831 -33.25 3.98 -2.48
CA ALA A 831 -33.49 5.16 -3.31
C ALA A 831 -32.89 6.44 -2.69
N ALA A 832 -33.08 6.64 -1.39
CA ALA A 832 -32.48 7.75 -0.66
C ALA A 832 -30.93 7.67 -0.64
N ALA A 833 -30.36 6.47 -0.52
CA ALA A 833 -28.91 6.27 -0.59
C ALA A 833 -28.34 6.61 -1.97
N LYS A 834 -29.01 6.16 -3.04
CA LYS A 834 -28.67 6.53 -4.43
C LYS A 834 -28.73 8.04 -4.64
N GLN A 835 -29.79 8.67 -4.15
CA GLN A 835 -29.96 10.12 -4.24
C GLN A 835 -28.86 10.86 -3.46
N TYR A 836 -28.58 10.46 -2.22
CA TYR A 836 -27.54 11.04 -1.37
C TYR A 836 -26.16 10.95 -2.04
N LEU A 837 -25.76 9.76 -2.53
CA LEU A 837 -24.47 9.60 -3.20
C LEU A 837 -24.35 10.47 -4.45
N SER A 838 -25.45 10.69 -5.17
CA SER A 838 -25.45 11.49 -6.40
C SER A 838 -24.86 12.89 -6.21
N TYR A 839 -25.07 13.53 -5.06
CA TYR A 839 -24.58 14.90 -4.80
C TYR A 839 -23.04 14.97 -4.77
N PHE A 840 -22.38 13.84 -4.51
CA PHE A 840 -20.93 13.71 -4.43
C PHE A 840 -20.30 13.09 -5.70
N GLN A 841 -21.12 12.69 -6.67
CA GLN A 841 -20.68 12.04 -7.91
C GLN A 841 -20.54 13.02 -9.09
N GLY A 842 -21.00 14.26 -8.93
CA GLY A 842 -20.84 15.34 -9.89
C GLY A 842 -22.15 16.02 -10.28
N ALA A 843 -22.08 16.85 -11.33
CA ALA A 843 -23.24 17.56 -11.87
C ALA A 843 -24.10 16.66 -12.76
N THR A 844 -25.40 16.94 -12.82
CA THR A 844 -26.35 16.30 -13.74
C THR A 844 -26.66 17.22 -14.92
N SER A 845 -26.86 16.66 -16.10
CA SER A 845 -27.18 17.44 -17.31
C SER A 845 -28.68 17.66 -17.51
N ASP A 846 -29.51 16.72 -17.07
CA ASP A 846 -30.95 16.82 -17.14
C ASP A 846 -31.49 17.38 -15.82
N TRP A 847 -32.08 18.57 -15.89
CA TRP A 847 -32.67 19.25 -14.74
C TRP A 847 -33.81 20.16 -15.19
N HIS A 848 -34.77 20.33 -14.29
CA HIS A 848 -35.93 21.22 -14.45
C HIS A 848 -36.07 22.06 -13.19
N CYS A 849 -36.64 23.25 -13.29
CA CYS A 849 -36.96 24.07 -12.12
C CYS A 849 -38.40 24.62 -12.22
N ALA A 850 -38.97 24.99 -11.08
CA ALA A 850 -40.24 25.69 -11.05
C ALA A 850 -40.12 27.09 -11.67
N ASP A 851 -41.25 27.70 -12.02
CA ASP A 851 -41.28 29.10 -12.47
C ASP A 851 -40.75 30.02 -11.35
N PRO A 852 -39.62 30.73 -11.55
CA PRO A 852 -39.01 31.54 -10.49
C PRO A 852 -39.94 32.64 -9.97
N ARG A 853 -40.92 33.09 -10.76
CA ARG A 853 -41.88 34.12 -10.34
C ARG A 853 -42.75 33.69 -9.16
N ALA A 854 -42.91 32.39 -8.93
CA ALA A 854 -43.62 31.87 -7.76
C ALA A 854 -42.94 32.27 -6.43
N LEU A 855 -41.62 32.49 -6.44
CA LEU A 855 -40.85 32.89 -5.25
C LEU A 855 -41.31 34.24 -4.67
N ARG A 856 -41.84 35.14 -5.52
CA ARG A 856 -42.36 36.47 -5.10
C ARG A 856 -43.49 36.41 -4.08
N HIS A 857 -44.15 35.25 -3.96
CA HIS A 857 -45.32 35.08 -3.10
C HIS A 857 -45.07 34.15 -1.91
N VAL A 858 -43.85 33.63 -1.75
CA VAL A 858 -43.55 32.68 -0.66
C VAL A 858 -43.52 33.37 0.69
N VAL A 859 -42.88 34.54 0.79
CA VAL A 859 -42.83 35.33 2.04
C VAL A 859 -43.99 36.32 2.05
N PRO A 860 -44.90 36.26 3.05
CA PRO A 860 -46.00 37.22 3.16
C PRO A 860 -45.48 38.64 3.47
N GLU A 861 -46.09 39.66 2.85
CA GLU A 861 -45.78 41.07 3.16
C GLU A 861 -46.05 41.42 4.63
N ASN A 862 -47.06 40.79 5.24
CA ASN A 862 -47.26 40.90 6.68
C ASN A 862 -46.12 40.19 7.42
N ARG A 863 -45.16 40.97 7.92
CA ARG A 863 -43.96 40.51 8.65
C ARG A 863 -44.22 39.58 9.83
N LEU A 864 -45.42 39.60 10.41
CA LEU A 864 -45.81 38.73 11.54
C LEU A 864 -46.35 37.36 11.10
N ARG A 865 -46.69 37.20 9.82
CA ARG A 865 -47.26 35.96 9.30
C ARG A 865 -46.16 34.93 9.00
N VAL A 866 -46.34 33.72 9.52
CA VAL A 866 -45.43 32.58 9.30
C VAL A 866 -45.65 31.99 7.89
N TYR A 867 -44.60 31.39 7.31
CA TYR A 867 -44.64 30.69 6.02
C TYR A 867 -43.75 29.44 6.05
N ASP A 868 -43.92 28.56 5.06
CA ASP A 868 -43.10 27.36 4.89
C ASP A 868 -41.82 27.68 4.10
N VAL A 869 -40.68 27.69 4.78
CA VAL A 869 -39.37 27.92 4.15
C VAL A 869 -39.02 26.84 3.12
N ARG A 870 -39.60 25.63 3.23
CA ARG A 870 -39.39 24.57 2.23
C ARG A 870 -40.02 24.90 0.89
N ALA A 871 -41.01 25.79 0.84
CA ALA A 871 -41.54 26.33 -0.42
C ALA A 871 -40.49 27.20 -1.13
N ALA A 872 -39.76 28.05 -0.39
CA ALA A 872 -38.65 28.84 -0.94
C ALA A 872 -37.53 27.92 -1.46
N LEU A 873 -37.10 26.97 -0.63
CA LEU A 873 -36.07 25.99 -1.01
C LEU A 873 -36.44 25.23 -2.29
N ARG A 874 -37.66 24.67 -2.37
CA ARG A 874 -38.12 23.94 -3.56
C ARG A 874 -38.28 24.82 -4.79
N GLY A 875 -38.64 26.09 -4.62
CA GLY A 875 -38.73 27.04 -5.73
C GLY A 875 -37.36 27.47 -6.28
N ILE A 876 -36.32 27.45 -5.44
CA ILE A 876 -34.94 27.78 -5.83
C ILE A 876 -34.23 26.57 -6.46
N ALA A 877 -34.41 25.38 -5.90
CA ALA A 877 -33.72 24.16 -6.30
C ALA A 877 -34.30 23.52 -7.58
N ASP A 878 -33.55 22.60 -8.18
CA ASP A 878 -34.04 21.75 -9.26
C ASP A 878 -35.16 20.84 -8.74
N THR A 879 -36.20 20.64 -9.55
CA THR A 879 -37.36 19.81 -9.20
C THR A 879 -36.92 18.38 -8.86
N GLY A 880 -37.37 17.90 -7.70
CA GLY A 880 -37.01 16.56 -7.19
C GLY A 880 -35.60 16.44 -6.59
N SER A 881 -34.80 17.51 -6.60
CA SER A 881 -33.40 17.45 -6.13
C SER A 881 -33.22 17.69 -4.63
N VAL A 882 -34.25 18.12 -3.90
CA VAL A 882 -34.13 18.43 -2.46
C VAL A 882 -34.17 17.15 -1.64
N LEU A 883 -33.11 16.90 -0.86
CA LEU A 883 -33.01 15.84 0.12
C LEU A 883 -32.75 16.45 1.51
N GLU A 884 -33.80 16.55 2.32
CA GLU A 884 -33.72 17.08 3.69
C GLU A 884 -33.04 16.05 4.61
N LEU A 885 -32.08 16.51 5.42
CA LEU A 885 -31.38 15.71 6.41
C LEU A 885 -31.80 16.13 7.82
N ARG A 886 -31.93 15.15 8.72
CA ARG A 886 -32.33 15.31 10.12
C ARG A 886 -33.62 16.12 10.29
N ALA A 887 -34.63 15.85 9.46
CA ALA A 887 -35.90 16.58 9.51
C ALA A 887 -36.62 16.47 10.88
N GLY A 888 -36.35 15.41 11.64
CA GLY A 888 -36.92 15.18 12.98
C GLY A 888 -36.21 15.90 14.14
N PHE A 889 -35.02 16.48 13.92
CA PHE A 889 -34.18 17.08 14.96
C PHE A 889 -33.84 18.54 14.62
N GLY A 890 -33.67 19.40 15.64
CA GLY A 890 -33.25 20.79 15.45
C GLY A 890 -34.17 21.56 14.49
N ALA A 891 -35.48 21.55 14.75
CA ALA A 891 -36.52 22.05 13.84
C ALA A 891 -36.39 23.54 13.48
N GLY A 892 -35.58 24.31 14.23
CA GLY A 892 -35.27 25.72 13.96
C GLY A 892 -34.50 25.97 12.67
N ILE A 893 -33.72 24.99 12.20
CA ILE A 893 -32.98 25.06 10.93
C ILE A 893 -33.26 23.82 10.09
N VAL A 894 -33.69 24.04 8.85
CA VAL A 894 -33.77 23.01 7.80
C VAL A 894 -32.37 22.86 7.19
N THR A 895 -31.88 21.64 7.09
CA THR A 895 -30.63 21.29 6.41
C THR A 895 -30.95 20.35 5.26
N ALA A 896 -30.52 20.66 4.04
CA ALA A 896 -30.83 19.84 2.87
C ALA A 896 -29.72 19.86 1.82
N LEU A 897 -29.50 18.72 1.16
CA LEU A 897 -28.75 18.67 -0.08
C LEU A 897 -29.70 18.97 -1.25
N ALA A 898 -29.26 19.78 -2.21
CA ALA A 898 -30.08 20.17 -3.37
C ALA A 898 -29.22 20.33 -4.62
N ARG A 899 -29.86 20.57 -5.77
CA ARG A 899 -29.17 20.99 -7.00
C ARG A 899 -29.68 22.32 -7.53
N ILE A 900 -28.79 23.08 -8.16
CA ILE A 900 -29.12 24.24 -8.98
C ILE A 900 -28.41 24.09 -10.32
N GLU A 901 -29.18 23.94 -11.39
CA GLU A 901 -28.71 23.65 -12.75
C GLU A 901 -27.80 22.41 -12.78
N GLY A 902 -28.24 21.37 -12.08
CA GLY A 902 -27.54 20.11 -11.94
C GLY A 902 -26.35 20.13 -10.98
N LYS A 903 -25.89 21.28 -10.49
CA LYS A 903 -24.77 21.38 -9.54
C LYS A 903 -25.24 21.16 -8.11
N ALA A 904 -24.59 20.26 -7.37
CA ALA A 904 -24.92 19.96 -5.99
C ALA A 904 -24.54 21.10 -5.03
N ILE A 905 -25.40 21.37 -4.06
CA ILE A 905 -25.21 22.36 -3.00
C ILE A 905 -25.74 21.83 -1.66
N GLY A 906 -25.20 22.36 -0.57
CA GLY A 906 -25.80 22.26 0.76
C GLY A 906 -26.63 23.51 1.07
N VAL A 907 -27.81 23.34 1.67
CA VAL A 907 -28.68 24.44 2.07
C VAL A 907 -28.98 24.39 3.55
N ILE A 908 -28.82 25.53 4.23
CA ILE A 908 -29.37 25.77 5.56
C ILE A 908 -30.46 26.85 5.48
N ALA A 909 -31.56 26.67 6.18
CA ALA A 909 -32.66 27.63 6.16
C ALA A 909 -33.34 27.74 7.52
N ASN A 910 -33.51 28.95 8.05
CA ASN A 910 -34.28 29.12 9.28
C ASN A 910 -35.74 28.74 9.05
N ASN A 911 -36.37 28.10 10.03
CA ASN A 911 -37.76 27.66 9.94
C ASN A 911 -38.67 28.59 10.78
N PRO A 912 -39.44 29.49 10.16
CA PRO A 912 -40.28 30.42 10.92
C PRO A 912 -41.40 29.76 11.72
N HIS A 913 -41.76 28.51 11.42
CA HIS A 913 -42.72 27.74 12.24
C HIS A 913 -42.15 27.34 13.60
N HIS A 914 -40.82 27.38 13.79
CA HIS A 914 -40.15 27.06 15.05
C HIS A 914 -39.61 28.32 15.68
N LEU A 915 -40.18 28.72 16.83
CA LEU A 915 -39.75 29.90 17.60
C LEU A 915 -39.62 31.19 16.75
N GLY A 916 -40.44 31.32 15.68
CA GLY A 916 -40.39 32.46 14.77
C GLY A 916 -39.11 32.59 13.95
N GLY A 917 -38.31 31.51 13.85
CA GLY A 917 -37.01 31.44 13.17
C GLY A 917 -35.80 31.51 14.10
N ALA A 918 -36.00 31.54 15.43
CA ALA A 918 -34.90 31.60 16.39
C ALA A 918 -34.07 30.32 16.38
N ILE A 919 -32.77 30.46 16.63
CA ILE A 919 -31.81 29.34 16.63
C ILE A 919 -31.59 28.88 18.08
N ASP A 920 -32.02 27.66 18.40
CA ASP A 920 -31.83 26.99 19.69
C ASP A 920 -30.65 25.99 19.65
N VAL A 921 -30.39 25.32 20.78
CA VAL A 921 -29.25 24.40 20.95
C VAL A 921 -29.21 23.31 19.88
N GLU A 922 -30.35 22.66 19.60
CA GLU A 922 -30.43 21.56 18.65
C GLU A 922 -30.27 22.05 17.21
N ALA A 923 -30.90 23.17 16.85
CA ALA A 923 -30.75 23.74 15.51
C ALA A 923 -29.31 24.21 15.26
N ALA A 924 -28.64 24.77 16.27
CA ALA A 924 -27.25 25.18 16.18
C ALA A 924 -26.32 23.98 15.91
N ASP A 925 -26.50 22.88 16.66
CA ASP A 925 -25.69 21.68 16.47
C ASP A 925 -25.90 21.02 15.11
N LYS A 926 -27.18 20.91 14.70
CA LYS A 926 -27.56 20.40 13.38
C LYS A 926 -26.94 21.22 12.25
N ALA A 927 -27.01 22.55 12.34
CA ALA A 927 -26.45 23.43 11.32
C ALA A 927 -24.91 23.32 11.27
N ALA A 928 -24.25 23.31 12.43
CA ALA A 928 -22.79 23.18 12.50
C ALA A 928 -22.29 21.86 11.92
N ARG A 929 -22.94 20.72 12.22
CA ARG A 929 -22.57 19.45 11.60
C ARG A 929 -22.81 19.45 10.09
N PHE A 930 -23.93 20.01 9.64
CA PHE A 930 -24.22 20.07 8.20
C PHE A 930 -23.21 20.95 7.44
N MET A 931 -22.74 22.04 8.04
CA MET A 931 -21.63 22.84 7.52
C MET A 931 -20.34 22.02 7.39
N GLN A 932 -19.98 21.22 8.41
CA GLN A 932 -18.81 20.32 8.33
C GLN A 932 -18.95 19.29 7.21
N LEU A 933 -20.14 18.68 7.04
CA LEU A 933 -20.42 17.74 5.97
C LEU A 933 -20.18 18.36 4.58
N CYS A 934 -20.73 19.55 4.37
CA CYS A 934 -20.55 20.27 3.10
C CYS A 934 -19.08 20.62 2.88
N ASN A 935 -18.39 21.08 3.91
CA ASN A 935 -16.97 21.45 3.84
C ASN A 935 -16.07 20.26 3.49
N ALA A 936 -16.26 19.13 4.18
CA ALA A 936 -15.44 17.94 4.01
C ALA A 936 -15.53 17.35 2.61
N HIS A 937 -16.72 17.40 2.00
CA HIS A 937 -16.98 16.86 0.67
C HIS A 937 -17.04 17.91 -0.44
N GLY A 938 -16.64 19.15 -0.15
CA GLY A 938 -16.49 20.20 -1.15
C GLY A 938 -17.80 20.74 -1.75
N LEU A 939 -18.91 20.66 -1.01
CA LEU A 939 -20.20 21.19 -1.46
C LEU A 939 -20.35 22.68 -1.12
N PRO A 940 -20.62 23.56 -2.11
CA PRO A 940 -20.97 24.95 -1.85
C PRO A 940 -22.22 25.07 -1.00
N MET A 941 -22.28 26.09 -0.14
CA MET A 941 -23.36 26.32 0.80
C MET A 941 -24.22 27.51 0.43
N VAL A 942 -25.53 27.35 0.61
CA VAL A 942 -26.54 28.42 0.50
C VAL A 942 -27.27 28.55 1.83
N SER A 943 -27.35 29.77 2.33
CA SER A 943 -28.06 30.11 3.56
C SER A 943 -29.30 30.93 3.26
N LEU A 944 -30.47 30.41 3.62
CA LEU A 944 -31.74 31.12 3.56
C LEU A 944 -32.06 31.67 4.97
N CYS A 945 -31.69 32.92 5.20
CA CYS A 945 -31.76 33.55 6.51
C CYS A 945 -33.14 34.17 6.77
N ASP A 946 -33.78 33.75 7.86
CA ASP A 946 -34.98 34.37 8.43
C ASP A 946 -35.01 34.11 9.94
N THR A 947 -34.12 34.79 10.65
CA THR A 947 -33.93 34.59 12.09
C THR A 947 -34.00 35.89 12.87
N PRO A 948 -34.71 35.90 14.03
CA PRO A 948 -34.65 36.99 14.98
C PRO A 948 -33.38 36.96 15.85
N GLY A 949 -32.48 36.00 15.63
CA GLY A 949 -31.27 35.77 16.42
C GLY A 949 -31.27 34.40 17.09
N PHE A 950 -30.35 34.20 18.03
CA PHE A 950 -30.38 33.04 18.91
C PHE A 950 -31.58 33.09 19.84
N MET A 951 -32.09 31.93 20.24
CA MET A 951 -33.07 31.85 21.32
C MET A 951 -32.44 32.36 22.62
N VAL A 952 -33.20 33.14 23.39
CA VAL A 952 -32.75 33.78 24.63
C VAL A 952 -33.65 33.41 25.80
N GLY A 953 -33.08 33.34 27.00
CA GLY A 953 -33.82 33.10 28.25
C GLY A 953 -33.11 32.12 29.18
N PRO A 954 -33.38 32.17 30.49
CA PRO A 954 -32.64 31.36 31.47
C PRO A 954 -32.75 29.84 31.21
N GLU A 955 -33.87 29.37 30.66
CA GLU A 955 -34.09 27.94 30.37
C GLU A 955 -33.24 27.43 29.20
N ILE A 956 -33.02 28.25 28.16
CA ILE A 956 -32.16 27.85 27.04
C ILE A 956 -30.68 27.95 27.43
N GLU A 957 -30.31 28.97 28.22
CA GLU A 957 -28.95 29.10 28.75
C GLU A 957 -28.54 27.92 29.63
N ALA A 958 -29.48 27.34 30.40
CA ALA A 958 -29.25 26.16 31.21
C ALA A 958 -28.89 24.90 30.38
N GLN A 959 -29.18 24.89 29.08
CA GLN A 959 -28.82 23.82 28.14
C GLN A 959 -27.44 24.04 27.50
N ALA A 960 -26.63 24.95 28.05
CA ALA A 960 -25.33 25.35 27.50
C ALA A 960 -25.43 26.04 26.12
N GLN A 961 -26.50 26.80 25.87
CA GLN A 961 -26.74 27.58 24.64
C GLN A 961 -25.49 28.24 24.10
N VAL A 962 -24.73 28.94 24.94
CA VAL A 962 -23.46 29.59 24.59
C VAL A 962 -22.51 28.67 23.81
N ARG A 963 -22.32 27.40 24.21
CA ARG A 963 -21.39 26.49 23.52
C ARG A 963 -21.96 26.00 22.19
N HIS A 964 -23.25 25.66 22.15
CA HIS A 964 -23.92 25.16 20.95
C HIS A 964 -23.97 26.22 19.85
N VAL A 965 -24.37 27.45 20.18
CA VAL A 965 -24.42 28.53 19.17
C VAL A 965 -23.04 29.01 18.74
N CYS A 966 -22.06 29.04 19.65
CA CYS A 966 -20.67 29.35 19.29
C CYS A 966 -20.05 28.29 18.38
N ARG A 967 -20.50 27.03 18.45
CA ARG A 967 -20.05 25.97 17.53
C ARG A 967 -20.34 26.32 16.08
N MET A 968 -21.46 26.97 15.77
CA MET A 968 -21.74 27.46 14.41
C MET A 968 -20.68 28.44 13.92
N PHE A 969 -20.28 29.43 14.73
CA PHE A 969 -19.23 30.39 14.36
C PHE A 969 -17.87 29.73 14.17
N MET A 970 -17.52 28.78 15.05
CA MET A 970 -16.25 28.04 14.94
C MET A 970 -16.21 27.23 13.65
N VAL A 971 -17.28 26.52 13.31
CA VAL A 971 -17.33 25.73 12.07
C VAL A 971 -17.35 26.64 10.84
N ALA A 972 -18.19 27.68 10.85
CA ALA A 972 -18.31 28.62 9.74
C ALA A 972 -16.99 29.29 9.38
N SER A 973 -16.20 29.70 10.37
CA SER A 973 -14.89 30.35 10.14
C SER A 973 -13.82 29.43 9.54
N HIS A 974 -14.07 28.11 9.50
CA HIS A 974 -13.19 27.11 8.89
C HIS A 974 -13.75 26.55 7.58
N LEU A 975 -14.86 27.09 7.08
CA LEU A 975 -15.39 26.72 5.77
C LEU A 975 -14.43 27.16 4.67
N ARG A 976 -14.17 26.24 3.75
CA ARG A 976 -13.34 26.44 2.56
C ARG A 976 -14.15 26.34 1.27
N VAL A 977 -15.39 25.89 1.38
CA VAL A 977 -16.38 25.89 0.32
C VAL A 977 -17.01 27.28 0.18
N PRO A 978 -17.44 27.69 -1.02
CA PRO A 978 -18.16 28.94 -1.22
C PRO A 978 -19.44 28.97 -0.39
N PHE A 979 -19.72 30.11 0.24
CA PHE A 979 -20.91 30.32 1.05
C PHE A 979 -21.70 31.51 0.48
N PHE A 980 -23.00 31.34 0.26
CA PHE A 980 -23.90 32.36 -0.28
C PHE A 980 -25.06 32.58 0.67
N ALA A 981 -25.46 33.84 0.90
CA ALA A 981 -26.57 34.15 1.80
C ALA A 981 -27.70 34.91 1.08
N VAL A 982 -28.93 34.48 1.36
CA VAL A 982 -30.17 35.13 0.92
C VAL A 982 -31.04 35.37 2.15
N VAL A 983 -31.22 36.63 2.54
CA VAL A 983 -32.09 37.00 3.64
C VAL A 983 -33.52 37.11 3.13
N LEU A 984 -34.39 36.20 3.58
CA LEU A 984 -35.78 36.12 3.14
C LEU A 984 -36.65 37.17 3.84
N ARG A 985 -36.42 37.36 5.15
CA ARG A 985 -37.14 38.34 5.96
C ARG A 985 -36.27 38.84 7.13
N LYS A 986 -36.10 38.09 8.21
CA LYS A 986 -35.36 38.60 9.39
C LYS A 986 -33.87 38.32 9.32
N GLY A 987 -33.05 39.35 9.52
CA GLY A 987 -31.60 39.24 9.70
C GLY A 987 -31.14 39.97 10.96
N TYR A 988 -31.48 39.45 12.15
CA TYR A 988 -31.13 40.11 13.42
C TYR A 988 -29.98 39.47 14.20
N GLY A 989 -29.12 40.35 14.73
CA GLY A 989 -28.10 40.04 15.74
C GLY A 989 -27.14 38.91 15.38
N LEU A 990 -26.54 38.31 16.42
CA LEU A 990 -25.53 37.25 16.27
C LEU A 990 -26.09 35.99 15.58
N GLY A 991 -27.39 35.69 15.70
CA GLY A 991 -27.97 34.53 15.01
C GLY A 991 -27.96 34.69 13.50
N ALA A 992 -28.26 35.88 12.98
CA ALA A 992 -28.14 36.16 11.55
C ALA A 992 -26.68 36.17 11.09
N GLN A 993 -25.75 36.66 11.91
CA GLN A 993 -24.31 36.55 11.63
C GLN A 993 -23.87 35.08 11.55
N ALA A 994 -24.33 34.21 12.44
CA ALA A 994 -24.03 32.78 12.37
C ALA A 994 -24.58 32.12 11.09
N MET A 995 -25.78 32.52 10.66
CA MET A 995 -26.36 32.06 9.38
C MET A 995 -25.62 32.60 8.15
N THR A 996 -24.86 33.68 8.28
CA THR A 996 -24.08 34.31 7.20
C THR A 996 -22.58 34.06 7.38
N ALA A 997 -22.20 32.94 7.98
CA ALA A 997 -20.81 32.53 8.15
C ALA A 997 -19.93 33.47 9.02
N GLY A 998 -20.54 34.22 9.94
CA GLY A 998 -19.87 35.05 10.94
C GLY A 998 -20.07 36.56 10.76
N GLY A 999 -20.50 37.00 9.58
CA GLY A 999 -20.70 38.40 9.25
C GLY A 999 -21.36 38.53 7.88
N PHE A 1000 -22.00 39.67 7.59
CA PHE A 1000 -22.74 39.84 6.33
C PHE A 1000 -21.82 40.06 5.11
N ASP A 1001 -20.55 40.36 5.36
CA ASP A 1001 -19.45 40.50 4.40
C ASP A 1001 -18.62 39.21 4.25
N ALA A 1002 -18.90 38.16 5.03
CA ALA A 1002 -18.18 36.90 4.97
C ALA A 1002 -18.59 35.98 3.79
N PRO A 1003 -19.87 35.87 3.41
CA PRO A 1003 -20.30 35.14 2.22
C PRO A 1003 -19.75 35.75 0.93
N VAL A 1004 -19.72 34.98 -0.16
CA VAL A 1004 -19.40 35.49 -1.51
C VAL A 1004 -20.38 36.59 -1.93
N PHE A 1005 -21.64 36.44 -1.52
CA PHE A 1005 -22.58 37.54 -1.45
C PHE A 1005 -23.59 37.33 -0.33
N THR A 1006 -24.11 38.43 0.19
CA THR A 1006 -25.29 38.51 1.05
C THR A 1006 -26.32 39.41 0.37
N VAL A 1007 -27.36 38.79 -0.19
CA VAL A 1007 -28.49 39.50 -0.81
C VAL A 1007 -29.74 39.36 0.04
N ALA A 1008 -30.69 40.27 -0.13
CA ALA A 1008 -31.97 40.23 0.56
C ALA A 1008 -33.15 40.23 -0.43
N TRP A 1009 -34.23 39.57 -0.06
CA TRP A 1009 -35.53 39.80 -0.70
C TRP A 1009 -36.11 41.15 -0.23
N PRO A 1010 -37.11 41.73 -0.92
CA PRO A 1010 -37.68 43.03 -0.54
C PRO A 1010 -38.32 43.02 0.85
N THR A 1011 -38.73 41.84 1.32
CA THR A 1011 -39.26 41.60 2.67
C THR A 1011 -38.20 41.59 3.78
N GLY A 1012 -36.93 41.75 3.43
CA GLY A 1012 -35.81 41.78 4.38
C GLY A 1012 -35.89 42.91 5.40
N GLU A 1013 -35.59 42.60 6.65
CA GLU A 1013 -35.53 43.51 7.79
C GLU A 1013 -34.34 43.16 8.71
N PHE A 1014 -33.62 44.19 9.14
CA PHE A 1014 -32.29 44.11 9.75
C PHE A 1014 -32.18 44.94 11.03
N GLY A 1015 -31.22 44.56 11.89
CA GLY A 1015 -31.00 45.22 13.17
C GLY A 1015 -30.15 44.38 14.13
N ALA A 1016 -29.50 45.04 15.09
CA ALA A 1016 -28.68 44.37 16.10
C ALA A 1016 -29.49 43.44 17.03
N MET A 1017 -30.79 43.72 17.17
CA MET A 1017 -31.78 42.90 17.88
C MET A 1017 -33.16 43.13 17.25
N GLY A 1018 -34.17 42.36 17.65
CA GLY A 1018 -35.55 42.60 17.20
C GLY A 1018 -36.02 44.04 17.46
N LEU A 1019 -36.69 44.64 16.47
CA LEU A 1019 -37.04 46.07 16.46
C LEU A 1019 -37.84 46.51 17.68
N GLU A 1020 -38.79 45.69 18.13
CA GLU A 1020 -39.60 45.94 19.32
C GLU A 1020 -38.75 45.97 20.59
N GLY A 1021 -37.75 45.09 20.68
CA GLY A 1021 -36.78 45.05 21.78
C GLY A 1021 -35.88 46.29 21.79
N ALA A 1022 -35.38 46.69 20.61
CA ALA A 1022 -34.57 47.89 20.44
C ALA A 1022 -35.32 49.15 20.89
N VAL A 1023 -36.61 49.28 20.53
CA VAL A 1023 -37.44 50.42 20.96
C VAL A 1023 -37.66 50.42 22.48
N ARG A 1024 -38.01 49.27 23.06
CA ARG A 1024 -38.24 49.16 24.53
C ARG A 1024 -36.99 49.47 25.36
N LEU A 1025 -35.82 49.16 24.83
CA LEU A 1025 -34.55 49.41 25.51
C LEU A 1025 -34.06 50.84 25.28
N GLY A 1026 -34.01 51.28 24.02
CA GLY A 1026 -33.45 52.56 23.61
C GLY A 1026 -34.32 53.77 23.97
N TYR A 1027 -35.65 53.59 24.03
CA TYR A 1027 -36.61 54.66 24.33
C TYR A 1027 -37.37 54.44 25.64
N ARG A 1028 -36.74 53.75 26.61
CA ARG A 1028 -37.40 53.39 27.88
C ARG A 1028 -37.90 54.63 28.63
N LYS A 1029 -37.13 55.72 28.63
CA LYS A 1029 -37.48 56.95 29.37
C LYS A 1029 -38.67 57.64 28.71
N GLU A 1030 -38.63 57.80 27.40
CA GLU A 1030 -39.65 58.41 26.56
C GLU A 1030 -40.98 57.64 26.65
N LEU A 1031 -40.92 56.31 26.62
CA LEU A 1031 -42.09 55.45 26.79
C LEU A 1031 -42.66 55.54 28.22
N ALA A 1032 -41.81 55.66 29.24
CA ALA A 1032 -42.25 55.80 30.62
C ALA A 1032 -42.91 57.16 30.90
N GLU A 1033 -42.41 58.23 30.26
CA GLU A 1033 -42.94 59.58 30.31
C GLU A 1033 -44.30 59.72 29.59
N ALA A 1034 -44.56 58.89 28.57
CA ALA A 1034 -45.86 58.86 27.89
C ALA A 1034 -46.97 58.28 28.79
N PRO A 1035 -48.21 58.84 28.77
CA PRO A 1035 -49.35 58.33 29.54
C PRO A 1035 -49.66 56.87 29.22
N ALA A 1036 -49.86 56.05 30.27
CA ALA A 1036 -50.18 54.63 30.12
C ALA A 1036 -51.52 54.42 29.37
N GLY A 1037 -51.58 53.40 28.51
CA GLY A 1037 -52.71 53.11 27.63
C GLY A 1037 -52.43 53.53 26.18
N ALA A 1038 -53.48 53.94 25.45
CA ALA A 1038 -53.43 54.14 23.99
C ALA A 1038 -52.33 55.12 23.51
N ALA A 1039 -51.98 56.14 24.31
CA ALA A 1039 -50.96 57.12 23.93
C ALA A 1039 -49.54 56.52 23.92
N ARG A 1040 -49.18 55.74 24.95
CA ARG A 1040 -47.91 55.01 24.99
C ARG A 1040 -47.84 53.94 23.92
N ASP A 1041 -48.94 53.24 23.66
CA ASP A 1041 -49.00 52.23 22.60
C ASP A 1041 -48.81 52.86 21.22
N ALA A 1042 -49.43 54.01 20.95
CA ALA A 1042 -49.24 54.76 19.71
C ALA A 1042 -47.79 55.24 19.54
N LEU A 1043 -47.16 55.79 20.59
CA LEU A 1043 -45.74 56.17 20.56
C LEU A 1043 -44.83 54.96 20.32
N PHE A 1044 -45.10 53.84 20.98
CA PHE A 1044 -44.37 52.60 20.78
C PHE A 1044 -44.46 52.12 19.32
N GLN A 1045 -45.67 52.09 18.74
CA GLN A 1045 -45.88 51.70 17.34
C GLN A 1045 -45.20 52.67 16.37
N GLN A 1046 -45.23 53.97 16.65
CA GLN A 1046 -44.53 54.98 15.84
C GLN A 1046 -43.01 54.74 15.83
N LEU A 1047 -42.40 54.52 16.99
CA LEU A 1047 -40.97 54.26 17.11
C LEU A 1047 -40.57 52.93 16.46
N VAL A 1048 -41.42 51.89 16.58
CA VAL A 1048 -41.20 50.60 15.89
C VAL A 1048 -41.28 50.78 14.38
N ALA A 1049 -42.26 51.52 13.87
CA ALA A 1049 -42.37 51.82 12.44
C ALA A 1049 -41.15 52.60 11.92
N GLN A 1050 -40.62 53.54 12.72
CA GLN A 1050 -39.40 54.27 12.38
C GLN A 1050 -38.17 53.35 12.34
N GLN A 1051 -38.01 52.47 13.32
CA GLN A 1051 -36.92 51.48 13.30
C GLN A 1051 -37.06 50.49 12.14
N TYR A 1052 -38.28 50.14 11.77
CA TYR A 1052 -38.53 49.31 10.59
C TYR A 1052 -38.12 50.01 9.29
N ALA A 1053 -38.49 51.28 9.09
CA ALA A 1053 -38.07 52.05 7.93
C ALA A 1053 -36.54 52.25 7.85
N ASN A 1054 -35.84 52.24 8.98
CA ASN A 1054 -34.37 52.28 9.03
C ASN A 1054 -33.73 50.90 8.81
N GLY A 1055 -34.44 49.82 9.18
CA GLY A 1055 -33.96 48.44 9.10
C GLY A 1055 -34.43 47.68 7.88
N GLU A 1056 -35.27 48.24 7.00
CA GLU A 1056 -35.72 47.57 5.78
C GLU A 1056 -34.56 47.31 4.82
N ALA A 1057 -34.67 46.26 4.01
CA ALA A 1057 -33.60 45.82 3.12
C ALA A 1057 -33.06 46.91 2.20
N ILE A 1058 -33.92 47.80 1.70
CA ILE A 1058 -33.53 48.89 0.81
C ILE A 1058 -32.59 49.86 1.54
N HIS A 1059 -32.90 50.21 2.79
CA HIS A 1059 -32.05 51.08 3.62
C HIS A 1059 -30.72 50.39 3.94
N MET A 1060 -30.76 49.11 4.33
CA MET A 1060 -29.56 48.31 4.61
C MET A 1060 -28.62 48.21 3.41
N ALA A 1061 -29.16 48.12 2.19
CA ALA A 1061 -28.37 48.12 0.97
C ALA A 1061 -27.80 49.51 0.64
N GLN A 1062 -28.52 50.60 0.96
CA GLN A 1062 -28.02 51.97 0.80
C GLN A 1062 -26.78 52.26 1.68
N THR A 1063 -26.68 51.59 2.83
CA THR A 1063 -25.52 51.69 3.74
C THR A 1063 -24.40 50.69 3.40
N LEU A 1064 -24.57 49.87 2.35
CA LEU A 1064 -23.63 48.83 1.91
C LEU A 1064 -23.37 47.72 2.94
N GLU A 1065 -24.32 47.47 3.85
CA GLU A 1065 -24.21 46.36 4.80
C GLU A 1065 -24.69 45.02 4.21
N ILE A 1066 -25.32 45.06 3.02
CA ILE A 1066 -25.62 43.91 2.16
C ILE A 1066 -25.32 44.28 0.70
N ASP A 1067 -25.12 43.28 -0.16
CA ASP A 1067 -24.69 43.51 -1.55
C ASP A 1067 -25.82 43.97 -2.47
N ALA A 1068 -27.04 43.47 -2.26
CA ALA A 1068 -28.19 43.84 -3.07
C ALA A 1068 -29.52 43.47 -2.39
N VAL A 1069 -30.56 44.24 -2.74
CA VAL A 1069 -31.96 43.80 -2.63
C VAL A 1069 -32.42 43.32 -3.99
N ILE A 1070 -32.86 42.07 -4.09
CA ILE A 1070 -33.14 41.40 -5.37
C ILE A 1070 -34.64 41.07 -5.50
N ASP A 1071 -35.13 40.95 -6.73
CA ASP A 1071 -36.41 40.27 -6.97
C ASP A 1071 -36.28 38.80 -6.53
N PRO A 1072 -37.19 38.24 -5.72
CA PRO A 1072 -37.15 36.83 -5.34
C PRO A 1072 -37.00 35.88 -6.52
N ALA A 1073 -37.55 36.22 -7.69
CA ALA A 1073 -37.41 35.44 -8.92
C ALA A 1073 -35.97 35.37 -9.47
N ASP A 1074 -35.11 36.33 -9.13
CA ASP A 1074 -33.72 36.41 -9.59
C ASP A 1074 -32.76 35.61 -8.70
N THR A 1075 -33.22 35.11 -7.55
CA THR A 1075 -32.41 34.38 -6.56
C THR A 1075 -31.58 33.27 -7.20
N ARG A 1076 -32.20 32.49 -8.09
CA ARG A 1076 -31.52 31.39 -8.78
C ARG A 1076 -30.42 31.89 -9.71
N GLY A 1077 -30.66 32.99 -10.44
CA GLY A 1077 -29.65 33.60 -11.32
C GLY A 1077 -28.45 34.14 -10.56
N TRP A 1078 -28.66 34.70 -9.36
CA TRP A 1078 -27.57 35.09 -8.45
C TRP A 1078 -26.74 33.90 -8.01
N LEU A 1079 -27.39 32.83 -7.54
CA LEU A 1079 -26.71 31.61 -7.09
C LEU A 1079 -25.91 30.94 -8.22
N VAL A 1080 -26.48 30.82 -9.41
CA VAL A 1080 -25.78 30.24 -10.58
C VAL A 1080 -24.52 31.04 -10.91
N ARG A 1081 -24.62 32.38 -10.96
CA ARG A 1081 -23.47 33.25 -11.23
C ARG A 1081 -22.42 33.20 -10.11
N GLY A 1082 -22.86 33.19 -8.86
CA GLY A 1082 -21.97 33.04 -7.70
C GLY A 1082 -21.24 31.70 -7.68
N LEU A 1083 -21.94 30.60 -7.99
CA LEU A 1083 -21.33 29.27 -8.13
C LEU A 1083 -20.30 29.25 -9.26
N ALA A 1084 -20.54 29.96 -10.36
CA ALA A 1084 -19.59 30.07 -11.46
C ALA A 1084 -18.34 30.88 -11.07
N SER A 1085 -18.51 32.00 -10.34
CA SER A 1085 -17.38 32.85 -9.93
C SER A 1085 -16.48 32.20 -8.87
N ALA A 1086 -17.02 31.29 -8.06
CA ALA A 1086 -16.30 30.65 -6.96
C ALA A 1086 -15.61 29.31 -7.33
N THR A 1087 -15.49 28.98 -8.62
CA THR A 1087 -14.93 27.69 -9.10
C THR A 1087 -13.47 27.42 -8.68
N GLN A 1088 -12.69 28.45 -8.35
CA GLN A 1088 -11.29 28.32 -7.91
C GLN A 1088 -11.12 27.97 -6.41
N MET A 1089 -12.18 27.96 -5.60
CA MET A 1089 -12.08 27.76 -4.13
C MET A 1089 -12.16 26.30 -3.67
N THR A 1090 -12.32 25.33 -4.58
CA THR A 1090 -12.63 23.93 -4.23
C THR A 1090 -11.38 23.06 -4.06
N ALA A 1091 -10.63 23.28 -2.98
CA ALA A 1091 -9.66 22.29 -2.51
C ALA A 1091 -10.29 21.46 -1.37
N PRO A 1092 -10.45 20.13 -1.51
CA PRO A 1092 -10.93 19.29 -0.42
C PRO A 1092 -9.92 19.33 0.74
N VAL A 1093 -10.41 19.59 1.94
CA VAL A 1093 -9.58 19.63 3.16
C VAL A 1093 -9.88 18.38 3.97
N SER A 1094 -8.83 17.68 4.41
CA SER A 1094 -8.95 16.54 5.33
C SER A 1094 -9.36 17.02 6.73
N SER A 1095 -10.66 17.23 6.93
CA SER A 1095 -11.31 17.39 8.25
C SER A 1095 -12.30 16.25 8.48
N TYR A 1096 -12.58 15.88 9.73
CA TYR A 1096 -13.64 14.91 10.03
C TYR A 1096 -14.99 15.63 10.19
N VAL A 1097 -16.08 14.93 9.87
CA VAL A 1097 -17.45 15.35 10.23
C VAL A 1097 -17.76 14.75 11.58
N ASP A 1098 -18.09 15.57 12.57
CA ASP A 1098 -18.43 15.03 13.89
C ASP A 1098 -19.82 14.36 13.89
N THR A 1099 -20.07 13.54 14.92
CA THR A 1099 -21.29 12.72 15.00
C THR A 1099 -22.49 13.48 15.58
N TRP A 1100 -22.33 14.75 15.96
CA TRP A 1100 -23.34 15.49 16.74
C TRP A 1100 -24.53 15.96 15.91
#